data_AF-A0A4R9GTQ6-F1
#
_entry.id   AF-A0A4R9GTQ6-F1
#
_cell.length_a   1.000
_cell.length_b   1.000
_cell.length_c   1.000
_cell.angle_alpha   90.00
_cell.angle_beta   90.00
_cell.angle_gamma   90.00
#
_symmetry.space_group_name_H-M   'P 1'
#
loop_
_entity.id
_entity.type
_entity.pdbx_description
1 polymer ?
#
loop_
_entity_poly.entity_id
_entity_poly.type
_entity_poly.pdbx_seq_one_letter_code
_entity_poly.pdbx_strand_id
1 'polypeptide(L)'
;MFSFGRKGLSNREKGDSKFGALVLSRICFVLACLFLLTISCEDGESFPTSFRPFAIQGEIDLKNYDLDTRDPILLAGLWKFRWLYWKAKGGEETPAEILNVPSAWNGKNGERLGAGYGTYELEVKLSRQYKELALLVPEQSSAYRLFIDGVPAAECGVVRFPVSTDRTSFEVDPAWCNRFVRFFPKSDSFHIDMMIANTDHRLGGFWAPIRLGESESLHKAWENERYLDVFLAGGLFCIGMLHLLFASVRKGESASLYFGFFCIIMATRGIFAGTRIAADYLPFLGFGHFIRIEYITFYLAIPVFLSYILAVFPRELKRILVDLVWWIAILATLIALVLPVRIFTFTITIYYLVAFLAGTLGLYSLTKAAVRKRQGAITILGGFVFVYVAMVHDLFYATFFLDTGYFAHVASFVFLLSQSIFLSVRSSENMDRIMDLSKNLEKRVEERTKQLRNALRVIRNDLTVAREIQKDLLHLNDEERKEFSGLIFDVLNKPLAEVGGDFYDIVEFPDGRIRVFIADATGHGVQAALLTILIRRAYEDHRLLSNSPGELISSLSMEFHNKYKNVGTFFSAASLEISSDRKTLGYSLAGAPSIVLQDASKVNILECENPLVGLLPDFAYKNRTIELNSEFRILCYTDGLTEASRDMGDYFGTERVVRLMEHGKNAELNSLLATIYSELLKFMGGGGPKDDVLLLGIESKRARVSD
;
A
#
# COMPACT_ATOMS: atom_id res chain seq x y z
N MET A 1 16.38 44.32 -30.72
CA MET A 1 16.20 43.55 -31.97
C MET A 1 16.81 42.16 -31.74
N PHE A 2 15.93 41.15 -31.66
CA PHE A 2 16.14 39.69 -31.72
C PHE A 2 17.36 39.02 -31.04
N SER A 3 17.11 38.40 -29.88
CA SER A 3 17.73 37.12 -29.48
C SER A 3 16.77 36.35 -28.55
N PHE A 4 15.83 35.64 -29.17
CA PHE A 4 14.98 34.65 -28.52
C PHE A 4 14.89 33.46 -29.47
N GLY A 5 15.30 32.28 -29.03
CA GLY A 5 15.04 31.03 -29.77
C GLY A 5 16.18 30.02 -29.76
N ARG A 6 16.46 29.38 -28.61
CA ARG A 6 17.17 28.09 -28.55
C ARG A 6 17.09 27.44 -27.16
N LYS A 7 15.88 27.26 -26.61
CA LYS A 7 15.68 26.41 -25.40
C LYS A 7 14.47 25.46 -25.46
N GLY A 8 13.77 25.36 -26.60
CA GLY A 8 12.54 24.57 -26.74
C GLY A 8 12.66 23.19 -27.40
N LEU A 9 13.81 22.81 -27.99
CA LEU A 9 13.91 21.62 -28.85
C LEU A 9 14.45 20.36 -28.15
N SER A 10 15.17 20.49 -27.02
CA SER A 10 15.82 19.33 -26.36
C SER A 10 14.86 18.38 -25.62
N ASN A 11 13.69 18.85 -25.18
CA ASN A 11 12.72 17.99 -24.47
C ASN A 11 11.78 17.23 -25.41
N ARG A 12 11.64 17.64 -26.68
CA ARG A 12 10.80 16.93 -27.67
C ARG A 12 11.52 15.69 -28.20
N GLU A 13 12.82 15.80 -28.51
CA GLU A 13 13.64 14.68 -28.99
C GLU A 13 13.83 13.57 -27.94
N LYS A 14 13.92 13.92 -26.65
CA LYS A 14 13.97 12.92 -25.55
C LYS A 14 12.64 12.20 -25.32
N GLY A 15 11.51 12.83 -25.63
CA GLY A 15 10.18 12.21 -25.59
C GLY A 15 9.98 11.24 -26.74
N ASP A 16 10.38 11.62 -27.95
CA ASP A 16 10.27 10.79 -29.15
C ASP A 16 11.26 9.60 -29.14
N SER A 17 12.46 9.74 -28.56
CA SER A 17 13.39 8.60 -28.45
C SER A 17 12.94 7.57 -27.42
N LYS A 18 12.35 7.98 -26.30
CA LYS A 18 11.71 7.07 -25.33
C LYS A 18 10.47 6.40 -25.92
N PHE A 19 9.66 7.14 -26.69
CA PHE A 19 8.50 6.58 -27.37
C PHE A 19 8.91 5.56 -28.45
N GLY A 20 9.92 5.88 -29.25
CA GLY A 20 10.52 4.99 -30.24
C GLY A 20 11.10 3.72 -29.61
N ALA A 21 11.85 3.84 -28.50
CA ALA A 21 12.39 2.69 -27.78
C ALA A 21 11.29 1.81 -27.16
N LEU A 22 10.20 2.40 -26.66
CA LEU A 22 9.07 1.66 -26.11
C LEU A 22 8.28 0.94 -27.21
N VAL A 23 8.11 1.57 -28.38
CA VAL A 23 7.46 0.97 -29.55
C VAL A 23 8.34 -0.15 -30.13
N LEU A 24 9.65 0.06 -30.24
CA LEU A 24 10.60 -0.95 -30.70
C LEU A 24 10.64 -2.15 -29.74
N SER A 25 10.66 -1.91 -28.43
CA SER A 25 10.56 -2.96 -27.41
C SER A 25 9.25 -3.74 -27.51
N ARG A 26 8.12 -3.07 -27.76
CA ARG A 26 6.82 -3.73 -27.98
C ARG A 26 6.79 -4.54 -29.28
N ILE A 27 7.41 -4.06 -30.35
CA ILE A 27 7.53 -4.78 -31.63
C ILE A 27 8.45 -5.98 -31.48
N CYS A 28 9.64 -5.83 -30.88
CA CYS A 28 10.55 -6.93 -30.58
C CYS A 28 9.89 -7.97 -29.67
N PHE A 29 9.01 -7.56 -28.74
CA PHE A 29 8.26 -8.49 -27.91
C PHE A 29 7.16 -9.22 -28.67
N VAL A 30 6.41 -8.55 -29.54
CA VAL A 30 5.45 -9.22 -30.44
C VAL A 30 6.18 -10.20 -31.36
N LEU A 31 7.36 -9.82 -31.87
CA LEU A 31 8.23 -10.70 -32.64
C LEU A 31 8.77 -11.86 -31.81
N ALA A 32 9.12 -11.66 -30.53
CA ALA A 32 9.55 -12.73 -29.63
C ALA A 32 8.40 -13.67 -29.23
N CYS A 33 7.17 -13.17 -29.10
CA CYS A 33 5.98 -13.99 -28.86
C CYS A 33 5.58 -14.77 -30.12
N LEU A 34 5.69 -14.15 -31.31
CA LEU A 34 5.57 -14.82 -32.60
C LEU A 34 6.68 -15.86 -32.77
N PHE A 35 7.89 -15.58 -32.30
CA PHE A 35 9.02 -16.51 -32.33
C PHE A 35 8.83 -17.70 -31.37
N LEU A 36 8.23 -17.49 -30.19
CA LEU A 36 7.84 -18.58 -29.28
C LEU A 36 6.70 -19.44 -29.86
N LEU A 37 5.79 -18.83 -30.62
CA LEU A 37 4.81 -19.57 -31.41
C LEU A 37 5.47 -20.37 -32.53
N THR A 38 6.52 -19.85 -33.17
CA THR A 38 7.27 -20.61 -34.17
C THR A 38 8.18 -21.67 -33.57
N ILE A 39 8.63 -21.56 -32.32
CA ILE A 39 9.36 -22.65 -31.64
C ILE A 39 8.41 -23.81 -31.27
N SER A 40 7.13 -23.53 -30.97
CA SER A 40 6.09 -24.58 -30.96
C SER A 40 5.60 -24.96 -32.36
N CYS A 41 6.14 -24.33 -33.41
CA CYS A 41 5.82 -24.59 -34.82
C CYS A 41 7.08 -24.91 -35.66
N GLU A 42 8.19 -25.28 -35.02
CA GLU A 42 9.34 -25.99 -35.57
C GLU A 42 9.12 -27.43 -35.06
N ASP A 43 8.51 -28.36 -35.76
CA ASP A 43 8.47 -28.61 -37.21
C ASP A 43 7.07 -28.44 -37.83
N GLY A 44 6.81 -27.24 -38.33
CA GLY A 44 5.75 -26.97 -39.29
C GLY A 44 6.34 -26.24 -40.48
N GLU A 45 7.35 -26.85 -41.15
CA GLU A 45 7.62 -26.46 -42.52
C GLU A 45 6.28 -26.39 -43.25
N SER A 46 6.06 -25.33 -44.00
CA SER A 46 4.98 -25.25 -44.98
C SER A 46 5.17 -26.38 -45.98
N PHE A 47 4.68 -27.57 -45.64
CA PHE A 47 4.83 -28.75 -46.47
C PHE A 47 3.97 -28.54 -47.71
N PRO A 48 4.50 -28.74 -48.93
CA PRO A 48 3.65 -29.05 -50.05
C PRO A 48 2.82 -30.28 -49.65
N THR A 49 1.54 -30.28 -50.00
CA THR A 49 0.53 -31.34 -49.85
C THR A 49 0.99 -32.70 -50.41
N SER A 50 2.04 -33.26 -49.83
CA SER A 50 2.59 -34.58 -50.12
C SER A 50 2.07 -35.51 -49.03
N PHE A 51 0.87 -36.03 -49.27
CA PHE A 51 0.23 -37.20 -48.66
C PHE A 51 0.82 -37.66 -47.32
N ARG A 52 0.30 -37.15 -46.19
CA ARG A 52 0.33 -37.94 -44.94
C ARG A 52 -0.60 -39.15 -45.15
N PRO A 53 -0.11 -40.40 -45.00
CA PRO A 53 -0.97 -41.58 -45.14
C PRO A 53 -2.15 -41.54 -44.16
N PHE A 54 -3.31 -42.00 -44.60
CA PHE A 54 -4.49 -42.18 -43.76
C PHE A 54 -5.12 -43.53 -44.05
N ALA A 55 -5.86 -44.06 -43.08
CA ALA A 55 -6.54 -45.33 -43.21
C ALA A 55 -7.69 -45.23 -44.24
N ILE A 56 -7.77 -46.20 -45.15
CA ILE A 56 -8.85 -46.36 -46.12
C ILE A 56 -9.36 -47.78 -46.01
N GLN A 57 -10.65 -47.94 -45.71
CA GLN A 57 -11.32 -49.25 -45.60
C GLN A 57 -10.63 -50.24 -44.62
N GLY A 58 -10.08 -49.74 -43.52
CA GLY A 58 -9.42 -50.55 -42.51
C GLY A 58 -8.00 -50.96 -42.86
N GLU A 59 -7.35 -50.28 -43.81
CA GLU A 59 -5.93 -50.45 -44.12
C GLU A 59 -5.23 -49.09 -44.20
N ILE A 60 -4.01 -48.98 -43.69
CA ILE A 60 -3.13 -47.83 -43.89
C ILE A 60 -1.81 -48.29 -44.52
N ASP A 61 -1.44 -47.65 -45.64
CA ASP A 61 -0.23 -47.98 -46.39
C ASP A 61 0.88 -46.97 -46.09
N LEU A 62 1.91 -47.43 -45.36
CA LEU A 62 3.10 -46.65 -45.00
C LEU A 62 4.30 -47.01 -45.87
N LYS A 63 4.14 -47.68 -47.02
CA LYS A 63 5.27 -48.13 -47.84
C LYS A 63 6.22 -47.01 -48.28
N ASN A 64 5.69 -45.81 -48.45
CA ASN A 64 6.44 -44.61 -48.83
C ASN A 64 6.67 -43.64 -47.65
N TYR A 65 6.43 -44.09 -46.41
CA TYR A 65 6.58 -43.29 -45.19
C TYR A 65 7.51 -44.00 -44.22
N ASP A 66 8.69 -43.44 -43.98
CA ASP A 66 9.69 -44.03 -43.10
C ASP A 66 9.62 -43.45 -41.68
N LEU A 67 9.25 -44.29 -40.71
CA LEU A 67 9.04 -43.90 -39.30
C LEU A 67 10.34 -43.56 -38.54
N ASP A 68 11.53 -43.90 -39.05
CA ASP A 68 12.81 -43.54 -38.41
C ASP A 68 13.23 -42.10 -38.76
N THR A 69 12.83 -41.61 -39.94
CA THR A 69 13.30 -40.33 -40.49
C THR A 69 12.22 -39.26 -40.53
N ARG A 70 10.96 -39.66 -40.31
CA ARG A 70 9.79 -38.77 -40.28
C ARG A 70 9.12 -38.80 -38.92
N ASP A 71 8.30 -37.77 -38.70
CA ASP A 71 7.49 -37.64 -37.47
C ASP A 71 6.58 -38.86 -37.25
N PRO A 72 6.18 -39.10 -35.98
CA PRO A 72 5.13 -40.06 -35.69
C PRO A 72 3.86 -39.80 -36.51
N ILE A 73 3.26 -40.88 -37.01
CA ILE A 73 2.05 -40.81 -37.81
C ILE A 73 0.81 -41.06 -36.95
N LEU A 74 -0.25 -40.30 -37.22
CA LEU A 74 -1.58 -40.55 -36.66
C LEU A 74 -2.26 -41.66 -37.46
N LEU A 75 -2.70 -42.72 -36.79
CA LEU A 75 -3.48 -43.80 -37.40
C LEU A 75 -4.95 -43.38 -37.60
N ALA A 76 -5.16 -42.22 -38.23
CA ALA A 76 -6.46 -41.64 -38.51
C ALA A 76 -6.98 -42.07 -39.89
N GLY A 77 -8.30 -42.00 -40.08
CA GLY A 77 -8.99 -42.32 -41.34
C GLY A 77 -10.13 -43.32 -41.14
N LEU A 78 -10.46 -44.04 -42.20
CA LEU A 78 -11.59 -44.95 -42.28
C LEU A 78 -11.21 -46.36 -41.80
N TRP A 79 -11.57 -46.69 -40.57
CA TRP A 79 -11.34 -48.01 -39.96
C TRP A 79 -12.52 -48.95 -40.15
N LYS A 80 -12.27 -50.26 -40.14
CA LYS A 80 -13.33 -51.28 -40.01
C LYS A 80 -13.83 -51.28 -38.55
N PHE A 81 -15.13 -51.37 -38.37
CA PHE A 81 -15.77 -51.30 -37.06
C PHE A 81 -16.92 -52.30 -36.95
N ARG A 82 -17.01 -52.98 -35.81
CA ARG A 82 -18.07 -53.95 -35.51
C ARG A 82 -18.76 -53.58 -34.20
N TRP A 83 -20.05 -53.27 -34.29
CA TRP A 83 -20.88 -52.87 -33.15
C TRP A 83 -21.31 -54.06 -32.30
N LEU A 84 -21.26 -53.94 -30.96
CA LEU A 84 -21.57 -55.01 -30.00
C LEU A 84 -20.76 -56.30 -30.21
N TYR A 85 -19.59 -56.16 -30.84
CA TYR A 85 -18.63 -57.23 -31.01
C TYR A 85 -17.39 -56.94 -30.15
N TRP A 86 -17.09 -57.87 -29.25
CA TRP A 86 -15.90 -57.84 -28.39
C TRP A 86 -15.05 -59.06 -28.70
N LYS A 87 -14.10 -58.92 -29.62
CA LYS A 87 -13.34 -60.04 -30.20
C LYS A 87 -12.67 -60.94 -29.14
N ALA A 88 -12.21 -60.38 -28.02
CA ALA A 88 -11.61 -61.14 -26.93
C ALA A 88 -12.58 -62.07 -26.16
N LYS A 89 -13.90 -61.85 -26.26
CA LYS A 89 -14.92 -62.74 -25.65
C LYS A 89 -15.19 -63.98 -26.53
N GLY A 90 -14.85 -63.91 -27.82
CA GLY A 90 -15.37 -64.82 -28.83
C GLY A 90 -16.88 -64.59 -29.08
N GLY A 91 -17.36 -65.02 -30.25
CA GLY A 91 -18.77 -64.87 -30.64
C GLY A 91 -18.95 -64.75 -32.15
N GLU A 92 -20.19 -64.73 -32.62
CA GLU A 92 -20.47 -64.49 -34.04
C GLU A 92 -20.10 -63.06 -34.44
N GLU A 93 -19.33 -62.94 -35.51
CA GLU A 93 -18.97 -61.65 -36.09
C GLU A 93 -20.21 -60.92 -36.60
N THR A 94 -20.40 -59.67 -36.15
CA THR A 94 -21.39 -58.75 -36.72
C THR A 94 -20.83 -58.11 -38.00
N PRO A 95 -21.68 -57.67 -38.95
CA PRO A 95 -21.22 -56.98 -40.16
C PRO A 95 -20.26 -55.82 -39.86
N ALA A 96 -19.19 -55.71 -40.65
CA ALA A 96 -18.25 -54.60 -40.53
C ALA A 96 -18.84 -53.34 -41.18
N GLU A 97 -18.73 -52.23 -40.46
CA GLU A 97 -18.98 -50.88 -40.94
C GLU A 97 -17.66 -50.17 -41.14
N ILE A 98 -17.65 -49.12 -41.96
CA ILE A 98 -16.50 -48.24 -42.09
C ILE A 98 -16.77 -46.95 -41.33
N LEU A 99 -15.97 -46.69 -40.29
CA LEU A 99 -16.09 -45.48 -39.48
C LEU A 99 -14.82 -44.63 -39.58
N ASN A 100 -15.01 -43.32 -39.71
CA ASN A 100 -13.90 -42.37 -39.56
C ASN A 100 -13.38 -42.36 -38.12
N VAL A 101 -12.07 -42.28 -37.94
CA VAL A 101 -11.36 -42.20 -36.66
C VAL A 101 -10.32 -41.06 -36.78
N PRO A 102 -10.22 -40.14 -35.81
CA PRO A 102 -11.02 -40.06 -34.60
C PRO A 102 -12.46 -39.61 -34.87
N SER A 103 -13.44 -40.25 -34.23
CA SER A 103 -14.79 -39.71 -34.06
C SER A 103 -15.59 -40.50 -33.02
N ALA A 104 -16.59 -39.84 -32.44
CA ALA A 104 -17.59 -40.53 -31.63
C ALA A 104 -18.51 -41.37 -32.52
N TRP A 105 -18.95 -42.54 -32.03
CA TRP A 105 -19.99 -43.33 -32.71
C TRP A 105 -21.40 -42.79 -32.49
N ASN A 106 -21.57 -41.76 -31.65
CA ASN A 106 -22.84 -41.13 -31.34
C ASN A 106 -23.58 -40.69 -32.61
N GLY A 107 -24.86 -41.01 -32.73
CA GLY A 107 -25.70 -40.66 -33.88
C GLY A 107 -25.41 -41.43 -35.17
N LYS A 108 -24.35 -42.26 -35.20
CA LYS A 108 -24.07 -43.13 -36.35
C LYS A 108 -25.04 -44.31 -36.38
N ASN A 109 -25.48 -44.67 -37.58
CA ASN A 109 -26.54 -45.66 -37.83
C ASN A 109 -27.84 -45.38 -37.04
N GLY A 110 -28.16 -44.09 -36.83
CA GLY A 110 -29.47 -43.63 -36.34
C GLY A 110 -29.78 -43.87 -34.86
N GLU A 111 -29.09 -44.80 -34.17
CA GLU A 111 -29.53 -45.27 -32.85
C GLU A 111 -28.45 -45.19 -31.73
N ARG A 112 -27.18 -44.92 -32.06
CA ARG A 112 -26.10 -44.98 -31.07
C ARG A 112 -26.12 -43.77 -30.12
N LEU A 113 -26.56 -43.98 -28.87
CA LEU A 113 -26.67 -42.97 -27.80
C LEU A 113 -25.39 -42.83 -26.95
N GLY A 114 -24.23 -43.17 -27.50
CA GLY A 114 -22.92 -43.06 -26.84
C GLY A 114 -22.53 -44.26 -25.97
N ALA A 115 -23.47 -44.92 -25.29
CA ALA A 115 -23.16 -46.15 -24.56
C ALA A 115 -23.15 -47.38 -25.46
N GLY A 116 -22.23 -48.30 -25.18
CA GLY A 116 -22.05 -49.55 -25.91
C GLY A 116 -20.58 -49.92 -26.00
N TYR A 117 -20.30 -50.96 -26.77
CA TYR A 117 -18.95 -51.41 -27.05
C TYR A 117 -18.82 -51.86 -28.50
N GLY A 118 -17.59 -51.88 -29.01
CA GLY A 118 -17.29 -52.37 -30.34
C GLY A 118 -15.80 -52.56 -30.58
N THR A 119 -15.48 -53.28 -31.65
CA THR A 119 -14.10 -53.56 -32.07
C THR A 119 -13.79 -52.80 -33.35
N TYR A 120 -12.71 -52.03 -33.33
CA TYR A 120 -12.11 -51.37 -34.49
C TYR A 120 -10.93 -52.20 -34.99
N GLU A 121 -10.82 -52.35 -36.30
CA GLU A 121 -9.81 -53.18 -36.95
C GLU A 121 -9.05 -52.33 -37.99
N LEU A 122 -7.71 -52.37 -37.93
CA LEU A 122 -6.83 -51.72 -38.89
C LEU A 122 -5.64 -52.62 -39.23
N GLU A 123 -5.36 -52.79 -40.51
CA GLU A 123 -4.10 -53.34 -41.00
C GLU A 123 -3.11 -52.22 -41.33
N VAL A 124 -1.91 -52.29 -40.77
CA VAL A 124 -0.84 -51.32 -41.02
C VAL A 124 0.22 -51.99 -41.87
N LYS A 125 0.46 -51.47 -43.08
CA LYS A 125 1.51 -51.93 -44.00
C LYS A 125 2.73 -51.02 -43.85
N LEU A 126 3.86 -51.60 -43.45
CA LEU A 126 5.11 -50.90 -43.21
C LEU A 126 5.94 -50.78 -44.49
N SER A 127 6.82 -49.78 -44.55
CA SER A 127 7.81 -49.62 -45.63
C SER A 127 8.93 -50.67 -45.57
N ARG A 128 9.23 -51.16 -44.37
CA ARG A 128 10.27 -52.15 -44.09
C ARG A 128 10.02 -52.79 -42.72
N GLN A 129 10.83 -53.78 -42.40
CA GLN A 129 10.85 -54.37 -41.07
C GLN A 129 11.60 -53.45 -40.10
N TYR A 130 10.87 -52.85 -39.16
CA TYR A 130 11.43 -52.02 -38.10
C TYR A 130 11.91 -52.88 -36.91
N LYS A 131 12.92 -52.40 -36.18
CA LYS A 131 13.45 -53.12 -35.01
C LYS A 131 12.48 -53.06 -33.84
N GLU A 132 12.07 -51.87 -33.44
CA GLU A 132 11.13 -51.65 -32.35
C GLU A 132 10.22 -50.47 -32.74
N LEU A 133 8.92 -50.69 -32.65
CA LEU A 133 7.91 -49.65 -32.87
C LEU A 133 7.19 -49.38 -31.56
N ALA A 134 6.58 -48.21 -31.46
CA ALA A 134 5.71 -47.88 -30.35
C ALA A 134 4.38 -47.28 -30.81
N LEU A 135 3.34 -47.55 -30.02
CA LEU A 135 2.04 -46.91 -30.10
C LEU A 135 1.83 -46.04 -28.86
N LEU A 136 1.47 -44.78 -29.08
CA LEU A 136 0.88 -43.93 -28.04
C LEU A 136 -0.63 -43.98 -28.18
N VAL A 137 -1.27 -44.63 -27.21
CA VAL A 137 -2.72 -44.87 -27.18
C VAL A 137 -3.35 -43.91 -26.16
N PRO A 138 -4.05 -42.86 -26.61
CA PRO A 138 -4.74 -41.95 -25.72
C PRO A 138 -5.96 -42.63 -25.08
N GLU A 139 -6.54 -42.02 -24.05
CA GLU A 139 -7.77 -42.51 -23.43
C GLU A 139 -8.90 -42.66 -24.46
N GLN A 140 -9.76 -43.67 -24.30
CA GLN A 140 -10.92 -43.88 -25.16
C GLN A 140 -12.19 -44.03 -24.33
N SER A 141 -12.97 -42.97 -24.22
CA SER A 141 -14.27 -42.93 -23.52
C SER A 141 -14.22 -43.42 -22.05
N SER A 142 -14.53 -44.69 -21.78
CA SER A 142 -14.50 -45.29 -20.43
C SER A 142 -13.41 -46.36 -20.30
N ALA A 143 -13.36 -47.31 -21.24
CA ALA A 143 -12.36 -48.37 -21.23
C ALA A 143 -12.03 -48.85 -22.64
N TYR A 144 -10.81 -49.37 -22.79
CA TYR A 144 -10.38 -50.04 -24.01
C TYR A 144 -9.41 -51.18 -23.75
N ARG A 145 -9.32 -52.08 -24.74
CA ARG A 145 -8.30 -53.12 -24.83
C ARG A 145 -7.75 -53.18 -26.25
N LEU A 146 -6.43 -53.16 -26.36
CA LEU A 146 -5.70 -53.14 -27.62
C LEU A 146 -4.95 -54.46 -27.81
N PHE A 147 -5.02 -55.00 -29.03
CA PHE A 147 -4.22 -56.14 -29.44
C PHE A 147 -3.41 -55.79 -30.70
N ILE A 148 -2.22 -56.35 -30.79
CA ILE A 148 -1.34 -56.29 -31.95
C ILE A 148 -1.08 -57.73 -32.39
N ASP A 149 -1.44 -58.08 -33.62
CA ASP A 149 -1.35 -59.44 -34.17
C ASP A 149 -1.98 -60.51 -33.24
N GLY A 150 -3.11 -60.17 -32.63
CA GLY A 150 -3.83 -61.03 -31.69
C GLY A 150 -3.21 -61.17 -30.30
N VAL A 151 -2.09 -60.49 -30.01
CA VAL A 151 -1.45 -60.45 -28.69
C VAL A 151 -1.93 -59.22 -27.92
N PRO A 152 -2.39 -59.34 -26.66
CA PRO A 152 -2.82 -58.19 -25.86
C PRO A 152 -1.64 -57.25 -25.62
N ALA A 153 -1.81 -55.99 -26.01
CA ALA A 153 -0.75 -54.98 -26.03
C ALA A 153 -0.97 -53.86 -24.99
N ALA A 154 -2.23 -53.43 -24.80
CA ALA A 154 -2.57 -52.45 -23.76
C ALA A 154 -4.02 -52.57 -23.28
N GLU A 155 -4.26 -52.08 -22.07
CA GLU A 155 -5.58 -51.99 -21.45
C GLU A 155 -5.69 -50.71 -20.62
N CYS A 156 -6.85 -50.04 -20.71
CA CYS A 156 -7.24 -48.92 -19.86
C CYS A 156 -8.67 -49.13 -19.40
N GLY A 157 -8.90 -49.19 -18.09
CA GLY A 157 -10.18 -49.60 -17.52
C GLY A 157 -10.40 -51.11 -17.66
N VAL A 158 -11.46 -51.62 -17.03
CA VAL A 158 -11.79 -53.06 -17.07
C VAL A 158 -13.20 -53.23 -17.59
N VAL A 159 -13.39 -54.12 -18.57
CA VAL A 159 -14.71 -54.48 -19.10
C VAL A 159 -15.07 -55.88 -18.66
N ARG A 160 -16.24 -56.04 -18.04
CA ARG A 160 -16.78 -57.33 -17.61
C ARG A 160 -18.08 -57.61 -18.34
N PHE A 161 -18.22 -58.84 -18.79
CA PHE A 161 -19.48 -59.32 -19.36
C PHE A 161 -20.10 -60.30 -18.37
N PRO A 162 -21.30 -60.00 -17.83
CA PRO A 162 -22.07 -60.98 -17.08
C PRO A 162 -22.27 -62.25 -17.92
N VAL A 163 -22.49 -63.40 -17.27
CA VAL A 163 -22.69 -64.71 -17.94
C VAL A 163 -23.99 -64.76 -18.77
N SER A 164 -24.69 -63.63 -18.94
CA SER A 164 -25.91 -63.52 -19.73
C SER A 164 -25.64 -63.74 -21.23
N THR A 165 -26.64 -64.30 -21.91
CA THR A 165 -26.69 -64.40 -23.38
C THR A 165 -27.01 -63.06 -24.06
N ASP A 166 -27.32 -62.02 -23.29
CA ASP A 166 -27.62 -60.69 -23.77
C ASP A 166 -26.33 -59.95 -24.18
N ARG A 167 -26.20 -59.62 -25.47
CA ARG A 167 -25.06 -58.88 -26.04
C ARG A 167 -25.04 -57.41 -25.60
N THR A 168 -26.09 -56.89 -24.98
CA THR A 168 -26.14 -55.48 -24.53
C THR A 168 -25.74 -55.31 -23.07
N SER A 169 -25.59 -56.41 -22.32
CA SER A 169 -25.22 -56.39 -20.91
C SER A 169 -23.71 -56.45 -20.73
N PHE A 170 -23.13 -55.38 -20.17
CA PHE A 170 -21.72 -55.27 -19.82
C PHE A 170 -21.53 -54.24 -18.70
N GLU A 171 -20.45 -54.42 -17.94
CA GLU A 171 -20.03 -53.49 -16.89
C GLU A 171 -18.65 -52.93 -17.25
N VAL A 172 -18.42 -51.66 -16.95
CA VAL A 172 -17.13 -51.01 -17.12
C VAL A 172 -16.68 -50.46 -15.78
N ASP A 173 -15.43 -50.75 -15.42
CA ASP A 173 -14.68 -50.02 -14.41
C ASP A 173 -13.80 -49.00 -15.15
N PRO A 174 -14.24 -47.74 -15.26
CA PRO A 174 -13.62 -46.77 -16.16
C PRO A 174 -12.28 -46.29 -15.62
N ALA A 175 -11.31 -46.08 -16.52
CA ALA A 175 -10.03 -45.48 -16.16
C ALA A 175 -9.69 -44.34 -17.12
N TRP A 176 -8.87 -43.41 -16.63
CA TRP A 176 -8.41 -42.24 -17.38
C TRP A 176 -6.90 -42.35 -17.56
N CYS A 177 -6.44 -42.94 -18.66
CA CYS A 177 -5.02 -43.24 -18.84
C CYS A 177 -4.55 -43.23 -20.31
N ASN A 178 -3.33 -42.72 -20.51
CA ASN A 178 -2.57 -42.84 -21.76
C ASN A 178 -1.62 -44.04 -21.66
N ARG A 179 -1.50 -44.83 -22.71
CA ARG A 179 -0.61 -46.01 -22.74
C ARG A 179 0.45 -45.86 -23.82
N PHE A 180 1.71 -46.01 -23.42
CA PHE A 180 2.84 -46.13 -24.33
C PHE A 180 3.17 -47.62 -24.49
N VAL A 181 3.04 -48.16 -25.69
CA VAL A 181 3.13 -49.60 -25.98
C VAL A 181 4.29 -49.85 -26.91
N ARG A 182 5.30 -50.59 -26.45
CA ARG A 182 6.43 -51.02 -27.29
C ARG A 182 6.16 -52.41 -27.86
N PHE A 183 6.51 -52.62 -29.13
CA PHE A 183 6.37 -53.92 -29.76
C PHE A 183 7.37 -54.12 -30.91
N PHE A 184 7.59 -55.38 -31.27
CA PHE A 184 8.55 -55.81 -32.30
C PHE A 184 7.75 -56.39 -33.48
N PRO A 185 7.61 -55.68 -34.61
CA PRO A 185 6.83 -56.18 -35.74
C PRO A 185 7.50 -57.42 -36.34
N LYS A 186 6.71 -58.49 -36.52
CA LYS A 186 7.21 -59.78 -37.05
C LYS A 186 7.27 -59.83 -38.57
N SER A 187 6.52 -58.96 -39.23
CA SER A 187 6.33 -58.88 -40.69
C SER A 187 6.37 -57.42 -41.15
N ASP A 188 6.29 -57.23 -42.47
CA ASP A 188 6.13 -55.93 -43.13
C ASP A 188 4.68 -55.38 -43.03
N SER A 189 3.79 -56.10 -42.35
CA SER A 189 2.51 -55.59 -41.88
C SER A 189 2.19 -56.13 -40.48
N PHE A 190 1.30 -55.44 -39.79
CA PHE A 190 0.72 -55.91 -38.53
C PHE A 190 -0.75 -55.47 -38.41
N HIS A 191 -1.51 -56.20 -37.61
CA HIS A 191 -2.92 -55.95 -37.40
C HIS A 191 -3.20 -55.36 -36.02
N ILE A 192 -4.05 -54.32 -35.97
CA ILE A 192 -4.50 -53.67 -34.74
C ILE A 192 -5.98 -53.99 -34.53
N ASP A 193 -6.29 -54.59 -33.38
CA ASP A 193 -7.65 -54.71 -32.87
C ASP A 193 -7.82 -53.80 -31.66
N MET A 194 -8.67 -52.78 -31.78
CA MET A 194 -8.96 -51.83 -30.71
C MET A 194 -10.41 -52.00 -30.24
N MET A 195 -10.58 -52.58 -29.05
CA MET A 195 -11.89 -52.81 -28.45
C MET A 195 -12.19 -51.68 -27.48
N ILE A 196 -13.29 -50.96 -27.69
CA ILE A 196 -13.68 -49.80 -26.87
C ILE A 196 -15.04 -50.07 -26.26
N ALA A 197 -15.20 -49.77 -24.98
CA ALA A 197 -16.47 -49.84 -24.25
C ALA A 197 -16.72 -48.52 -23.51
N ASN A 198 -17.98 -48.09 -23.49
CA ASN A 198 -18.40 -46.86 -22.83
C ASN A 198 -19.76 -47.03 -22.15
N THR A 199 -19.80 -46.73 -20.85
CA THR A 199 -21.04 -46.60 -20.06
C THR A 199 -21.12 -45.26 -19.34
N ASP A 200 -19.96 -44.65 -19.06
CA ASP A 200 -19.81 -43.58 -18.08
C ASP A 200 -19.68 -42.19 -18.71
N HIS A 201 -19.28 -42.10 -19.98
CA HIS A 201 -19.10 -40.83 -20.68
C HIS A 201 -20.18 -40.58 -21.76
N ARG A 202 -20.48 -39.31 -22.07
CA ARG A 202 -21.52 -38.98 -23.09
C ARG A 202 -21.14 -39.37 -24.50
N LEU A 203 -19.85 -39.27 -24.83
CA LEU A 203 -19.29 -39.67 -26.12
C LEU A 203 -18.70 -41.05 -25.95
N GLY A 204 -19.08 -41.96 -26.84
CA GLY A 204 -18.47 -43.28 -26.95
C GLY A 204 -17.74 -43.43 -28.28
N GLY A 205 -16.76 -44.32 -28.30
CA GLY A 205 -15.99 -44.67 -29.48
C GLY A 205 -14.58 -44.11 -29.47
N PHE A 206 -13.99 -44.09 -30.66
CA PHE A 206 -12.57 -43.84 -30.88
C PHE A 206 -12.33 -42.36 -31.16
N TRP A 207 -12.23 -41.57 -30.10
CA TRP A 207 -12.25 -40.10 -30.18
C TRP A 207 -10.87 -39.43 -30.26
N ALA A 208 -9.79 -40.17 -30.08
CA ALA A 208 -8.44 -39.64 -30.12
C ALA A 208 -7.55 -40.67 -30.85
N PRO A 209 -6.84 -40.29 -31.92
CA PRO A 209 -6.13 -41.24 -32.77
C PRO A 209 -4.91 -41.82 -32.05
N ILE A 210 -4.56 -43.06 -32.40
CA ILE A 210 -3.30 -43.68 -31.95
C ILE A 210 -2.14 -43.07 -32.74
N ARG A 211 -1.05 -42.71 -32.07
CA ARG A 211 0.20 -42.31 -32.75
C ARG A 211 1.12 -43.52 -32.87
N LEU A 212 1.68 -43.73 -34.07
CA LEU A 212 2.66 -44.77 -34.37
C LEU A 212 3.99 -44.12 -34.75
N GLY A 213 5.09 -44.66 -34.23
CA GLY A 213 6.43 -44.24 -34.61
C GLY A 213 7.48 -45.25 -34.21
N GLU A 214 8.73 -44.98 -34.59
CA GLU A 214 9.88 -45.65 -33.99
C GLU A 214 9.90 -45.40 -32.47
N SER A 215 10.24 -46.43 -31.69
CA SER A 215 10.08 -46.48 -30.24
C SER A 215 10.78 -45.33 -29.51
N GLU A 216 12.06 -45.09 -29.81
CA GLU A 216 12.86 -44.05 -29.13
C GLU A 216 12.40 -42.64 -29.53
N SER A 217 12.16 -42.43 -30.82
CA SER A 217 11.72 -41.16 -31.40
C SER A 217 10.34 -40.76 -30.88
N LEU A 218 9.38 -41.69 -30.85
CA LEU A 218 8.05 -41.45 -30.30
C LEU A 218 8.09 -41.22 -28.79
N HIS A 219 8.93 -41.96 -28.05
CA HIS A 219 9.10 -41.75 -26.61
C HIS A 219 9.63 -40.34 -26.32
N LYS A 220 10.67 -39.92 -27.03
CA LYS A 220 11.26 -38.58 -26.89
C LYS A 220 10.26 -37.48 -27.22
N ALA A 221 9.48 -37.63 -28.30
CA ALA A 221 8.43 -36.68 -28.66
C ALA A 221 7.36 -36.57 -27.56
N TRP A 222 6.90 -37.71 -27.03
CA TRP A 222 5.93 -37.76 -25.94
C TRP A 222 6.44 -37.14 -24.65
N GLU A 223 7.69 -37.41 -24.27
CA GLU A 223 8.33 -36.79 -23.11
C GLU A 223 8.47 -35.27 -23.28
N ASN A 224 8.86 -34.79 -24.46
CA ASN A 224 8.97 -33.37 -24.74
C ASN A 224 7.62 -32.64 -24.57
N GLU A 225 6.52 -33.22 -25.08
CA GLU A 225 5.17 -32.69 -24.87
C GLU A 225 4.83 -32.61 -23.37
N ARG A 226 5.14 -33.66 -22.61
CA ARG A 226 4.89 -33.70 -21.15
C ARG A 226 5.74 -32.69 -20.39
N TYR A 227 7.02 -32.55 -20.73
CA TYR A 227 7.91 -31.57 -20.09
C TYR A 227 7.44 -30.15 -20.38
N LEU A 228 6.95 -29.87 -21.59
CA LEU A 228 6.38 -28.58 -21.92
C LEU A 228 5.13 -28.28 -21.08
N ASP A 229 4.21 -29.24 -20.94
CA ASP A 229 3.02 -29.08 -20.10
C ASP A 229 3.36 -28.79 -18.63
N VAL A 230 4.32 -29.53 -18.07
CA VAL A 230 4.78 -29.33 -16.68
C VAL A 230 5.45 -27.98 -16.52
N PHE A 231 6.30 -27.58 -17.46
CA PHE A 231 6.97 -26.29 -17.45
C PHE A 231 5.96 -25.13 -17.49
N LEU A 232 5.00 -25.18 -18.42
CA LEU A 232 3.97 -24.15 -18.58
C LEU A 232 3.05 -24.09 -17.37
N ALA A 233 2.60 -25.24 -16.85
CA ALA A 233 1.76 -25.31 -15.66
C ALA A 233 2.48 -24.81 -14.41
N GLY A 234 3.76 -25.19 -14.23
CA GLY A 234 4.59 -24.71 -13.12
C GLY A 234 4.82 -23.20 -13.18
N GLY A 235 5.10 -22.65 -14.36
CA GLY A 235 5.23 -21.21 -14.56
C GLY A 235 3.94 -20.43 -14.24
N LEU A 236 2.80 -20.91 -14.75
CA LEU A 236 1.47 -20.37 -14.42
C LEU A 236 1.19 -20.45 -12.91
N PHE A 237 1.52 -21.56 -12.26
CA PHE A 237 1.30 -21.75 -10.83
C PHE A 237 2.12 -20.77 -9.99
N CYS A 238 3.42 -20.65 -10.24
CA CYS A 238 4.31 -19.73 -9.51
C CYS A 238 3.88 -18.27 -9.66
N ILE A 239 3.53 -17.84 -10.88
CA ILE A 239 3.02 -16.49 -11.15
C ILE A 239 1.67 -16.27 -10.47
N GLY A 240 0.77 -17.25 -10.56
CA GLY A 240 -0.53 -17.22 -9.88
C GLY A 240 -0.39 -17.01 -8.39
N MET A 241 0.49 -17.78 -7.74
CA MET A 241 0.82 -17.65 -6.33
C MET A 241 1.40 -16.28 -5.97
N LEU A 242 2.35 -15.78 -6.76
CA LEU A 242 2.94 -14.46 -6.57
C LEU A 242 1.86 -13.35 -6.59
N HIS A 243 0.92 -13.43 -7.53
CA HIS A 243 -0.17 -12.47 -7.63
C HIS A 243 -1.18 -12.55 -6.50
N LEU A 244 -1.49 -13.75 -6.00
CA LEU A 244 -2.32 -13.93 -4.82
C LEU A 244 -1.64 -13.37 -3.56
N LEU A 245 -0.32 -13.54 -3.43
CA LEU A 245 0.47 -12.94 -2.35
C LEU A 245 0.49 -11.39 -2.46
N PHE A 246 0.65 -10.83 -3.66
CA PHE A 246 0.56 -9.38 -3.83
C PHE A 246 -0.83 -8.85 -3.46
N ALA A 247 -1.89 -9.54 -3.86
CA ALA A 247 -3.26 -9.16 -3.52
C ALA A 247 -3.55 -9.25 -2.01
N SER A 248 -2.92 -10.18 -1.28
CA SER A 248 -3.11 -10.30 0.17
C SER A 248 -2.39 -9.20 0.96
N VAL A 249 -1.22 -8.77 0.49
CA VAL A 249 -0.44 -7.69 1.11
C VAL A 249 -1.00 -6.30 0.75
N ARG A 250 -1.42 -6.09 -0.50
CA ARG A 250 -1.88 -4.79 -1.00
C ARG A 250 -3.40 -4.72 -1.09
N LYS A 251 -4.02 -4.10 -0.09
CA LYS A 251 -5.47 -3.81 -0.12
C LYS A 251 -5.82 -2.97 -1.36
N GLY A 252 -6.80 -3.42 -2.13
CA GLY A 252 -7.33 -2.71 -3.30
C GLY A 252 -6.78 -3.16 -4.67
N GLU A 253 -5.87 -4.14 -4.73
CA GLU A 253 -5.39 -4.71 -6.00
C GLU A 253 -6.26 -5.89 -6.50
N SER A 254 -7.57 -5.68 -6.66
CA SER A 254 -8.50 -6.75 -7.08
C SER A 254 -8.13 -7.39 -8.44
N ALA A 255 -7.47 -6.64 -9.33
CA ALA A 255 -6.98 -7.18 -10.60
C ALA A 255 -5.92 -8.28 -10.40
N SER A 256 -4.98 -8.09 -9.46
CA SER A 256 -3.95 -9.09 -9.13
C SER A 256 -4.59 -10.37 -8.58
N LEU A 257 -5.66 -10.24 -7.79
CA LEU A 257 -6.40 -11.39 -7.26
C LEU A 257 -7.04 -12.25 -8.36
N TYR A 258 -7.82 -11.64 -9.26
CA TYR A 258 -8.48 -12.39 -10.34
C TYR A 258 -7.48 -12.98 -11.33
N PHE A 259 -6.40 -12.26 -11.62
CA PHE A 259 -5.33 -12.79 -12.47
C PHE A 259 -4.60 -13.97 -11.81
N GLY A 260 -4.33 -13.88 -10.50
CA GLY A 260 -3.77 -14.98 -9.73
C GLY A 260 -4.61 -16.24 -9.80
N PHE A 261 -5.93 -16.13 -9.55
CA PHE A 261 -6.85 -17.25 -9.68
C PHE A 261 -6.92 -17.81 -11.11
N PHE A 262 -6.94 -16.95 -12.13
CA PHE A 262 -6.91 -17.39 -13.52
C PHE A 262 -5.67 -18.24 -13.81
N CYS A 263 -4.49 -17.81 -13.35
CA CYS A 263 -3.26 -18.55 -13.54
C CYS A 263 -3.27 -19.92 -12.83
N ILE A 264 -3.78 -19.99 -11.59
CA ILE A 264 -3.92 -21.27 -10.85
C ILE A 264 -4.90 -22.22 -11.56
N ILE A 265 -6.02 -21.69 -12.06
CA ILE A 265 -6.99 -22.48 -12.82
C ILE A 265 -6.35 -23.02 -14.11
N MET A 266 -5.62 -22.19 -14.86
CA MET A 266 -4.97 -22.60 -16.11
C MET A 266 -3.79 -23.56 -15.88
N ALA A 267 -3.05 -23.40 -14.77
CA ALA A 267 -2.02 -24.34 -14.35
C ALA A 267 -2.62 -25.71 -14.05
N THR A 268 -3.69 -25.74 -13.24
CA THR A 268 -4.42 -26.97 -12.91
C THR A 268 -4.95 -27.63 -14.18
N ARG A 269 -5.57 -26.85 -15.07
CA ARG A 269 -6.07 -27.37 -16.35
C ARG A 269 -4.95 -27.99 -17.21
N GLY A 270 -3.75 -27.40 -17.25
CA GLY A 270 -2.62 -27.94 -18.03
C GLY A 270 -2.25 -29.35 -17.63
N ILE A 271 -2.17 -29.61 -16.33
CA ILE A 271 -1.78 -30.92 -15.79
C ILE A 271 -2.90 -31.97 -15.98
N PHE A 272 -4.16 -31.54 -15.91
CA PHE A 272 -5.32 -32.43 -15.98
C PHE A 272 -5.87 -32.68 -17.39
N ALA A 273 -5.72 -31.73 -18.33
CA ALA A 273 -6.33 -31.76 -19.65
C ALA A 273 -5.34 -31.97 -20.82
N GLY A 274 -4.08 -31.54 -20.69
CA GLY A 274 -3.07 -31.64 -21.76
C GLY A 274 -2.63 -33.08 -22.03
N THR A 275 -1.38 -33.41 -21.74
CA THR A 275 -0.87 -34.79 -21.75
C THR A 275 -1.42 -35.66 -20.61
N ARG A 276 -2.25 -35.06 -19.74
CA ARG A 276 -2.95 -35.70 -18.60
C ARG A 276 -1.99 -36.32 -17.59
N ILE A 277 -0.83 -35.70 -17.43
CA ILE A 277 0.23 -36.16 -16.54
C ILE A 277 -0.24 -36.40 -15.11
N ALA A 278 -1.28 -35.69 -14.64
CA ALA A 278 -1.88 -35.89 -13.32
C ALA A 278 -2.28 -37.36 -13.05
N ALA A 279 -2.73 -38.10 -14.07
CA ALA A 279 -3.18 -39.48 -13.94
C ALA A 279 -2.06 -40.45 -13.51
N ASP A 280 -0.82 -40.16 -13.89
CA ASP A 280 0.33 -41.01 -13.56
C ASP A 280 0.80 -40.83 -12.11
N TYR A 281 0.53 -39.67 -11.49
CA TYR A 281 1.06 -39.30 -10.18
C TYR A 281 0.00 -39.22 -9.07
N LEU A 282 -1.30 -39.17 -9.40
CA LEU A 282 -2.40 -39.03 -8.44
C LEU A 282 -3.31 -40.28 -8.43
N PRO A 283 -2.84 -41.43 -7.93
CA PRO A 283 -3.58 -42.69 -7.97
C PRO A 283 -4.84 -42.71 -7.10
N PHE A 284 -4.98 -41.76 -6.17
CA PHE A 284 -6.16 -41.62 -5.31
C PHE A 284 -7.37 -41.00 -6.05
N LEU A 285 -7.15 -40.39 -7.22
CA LEU A 285 -8.23 -39.83 -8.03
C LEU A 285 -8.77 -40.89 -9.01
N GLY A 286 -10.05 -41.22 -8.88
CA GLY A 286 -10.75 -42.03 -9.89
C GLY A 286 -11.14 -41.26 -11.16
N PHE A 287 -11.58 -41.98 -12.21
CA PHE A 287 -12.05 -41.46 -13.50
C PHE A 287 -12.96 -40.23 -13.39
N GLY A 288 -13.98 -40.31 -12.54
CA GLY A 288 -14.93 -39.20 -12.36
C GLY A 288 -14.34 -37.94 -11.73
N HIS A 289 -13.22 -38.03 -11.02
CA HIS A 289 -12.56 -36.85 -10.45
C HIS A 289 -11.77 -36.09 -11.52
N PHE A 290 -11.03 -36.79 -12.38
CA PHE A 290 -10.27 -36.17 -13.48
C PHE A 290 -11.17 -35.34 -14.39
N ILE A 291 -12.27 -35.92 -14.86
CA ILE A 291 -13.21 -35.23 -15.76
C ILE A 291 -13.86 -34.03 -15.07
N ARG A 292 -14.21 -34.14 -13.78
CA ARG A 292 -14.78 -33.00 -13.02
C ARG A 292 -13.78 -31.86 -12.90
N ILE A 293 -12.52 -32.15 -12.59
CA ILE A 293 -11.48 -31.11 -12.48
C ILE A 293 -11.27 -30.43 -13.84
N GLU A 294 -11.21 -31.20 -14.92
CA GLU A 294 -11.08 -30.66 -16.28
C GLU A 294 -12.25 -29.73 -16.64
N TYR A 295 -13.48 -30.11 -16.33
CA TYR A 295 -14.68 -29.34 -16.66
C TYR A 295 -14.83 -28.11 -15.76
N ILE A 296 -14.64 -28.25 -14.45
CA ILE A 296 -14.74 -27.15 -13.49
C ILE A 296 -13.68 -26.08 -13.77
N THR A 297 -12.43 -26.48 -14.08
CA THR A 297 -11.39 -25.52 -14.45
C THR A 297 -11.73 -24.76 -15.72
N PHE A 298 -12.34 -25.43 -16.72
CA PHE A 298 -12.85 -24.73 -17.91
C PHE A 298 -13.98 -23.75 -17.58
N TYR A 299 -14.93 -24.15 -16.73
CA TYR A 299 -16.04 -23.29 -16.32
C TYR A 299 -15.56 -22.05 -15.59
N LEU A 300 -14.67 -22.19 -14.61
CA LEU A 300 -14.21 -21.09 -13.78
C LEU A 300 -13.24 -20.14 -14.50
N ALA A 301 -12.45 -20.62 -15.47
CA ALA A 301 -11.46 -19.79 -16.17
C ALA A 301 -12.09 -18.53 -16.82
N ILE A 302 -13.27 -18.69 -17.41
CA ILE A 302 -13.95 -17.64 -18.20
C ILE A 302 -14.45 -16.46 -17.35
N PRO A 303 -15.32 -16.65 -16.34
CA PRO A 303 -15.79 -15.55 -15.50
C PRO A 303 -14.66 -14.93 -14.67
N VAL A 304 -13.67 -15.71 -14.22
CA VAL A 304 -12.49 -15.18 -13.50
C VAL A 304 -11.69 -14.25 -14.41
N PHE A 305 -11.48 -14.64 -15.67
CA PHE A 305 -10.79 -13.79 -16.64
C PHE A 305 -11.58 -12.50 -16.99
N LEU A 306 -12.91 -12.59 -17.16
CA LEU A 306 -13.74 -11.40 -17.34
C LEU A 306 -13.73 -10.48 -16.10
N SER A 307 -13.67 -11.07 -14.90
CA SER A 307 -13.54 -10.31 -13.65
C SER A 307 -12.21 -9.57 -13.58
N TYR A 308 -11.13 -10.19 -14.09
CA TYR A 308 -9.85 -9.52 -14.28
C TYR A 308 -9.99 -8.32 -15.24
N ILE A 309 -10.62 -8.48 -16.41
CA ILE A 309 -10.84 -7.36 -17.35
C ILE A 309 -11.67 -6.25 -16.69
N LEU A 310 -12.73 -6.59 -15.96
CA LEU A 310 -13.57 -5.63 -15.25
C LEU A 310 -12.77 -4.87 -14.18
N ALA A 311 -11.90 -5.55 -13.44
CA ALA A 311 -11.06 -4.94 -12.41
C ALA A 311 -10.02 -3.97 -13.01
N VAL A 312 -9.49 -4.26 -14.20
CA VAL A 312 -8.53 -3.39 -14.88
C VAL A 312 -9.22 -2.23 -15.61
N PHE A 313 -10.34 -2.50 -16.30
CA PHE A 313 -11.08 -1.53 -17.12
C PHE A 313 -12.56 -1.44 -16.74
N PRO A 314 -12.91 -0.96 -15.53
CA PRO A 314 -14.28 -0.98 -15.00
C PRO A 314 -15.29 -0.13 -15.79
N ARG A 315 -14.81 0.80 -16.62
CA ARG A 315 -15.65 1.64 -17.49
C ARG A 315 -15.95 1.03 -18.85
N GLU A 316 -15.23 -0.02 -19.24
CA GLU A 316 -15.32 -0.59 -20.58
C GLU A 316 -16.16 -1.87 -20.62
N LEU A 317 -16.25 -2.59 -19.49
CA LEU A 317 -17.06 -3.80 -19.30
C LEU A 317 -18.12 -3.56 -18.21
N LYS A 318 -19.37 -3.96 -18.46
CA LYS A 318 -20.46 -3.81 -17.49
C LYS A 318 -20.46 -4.99 -16.51
N ARG A 319 -20.51 -4.69 -15.21
CA ARG A 319 -20.54 -5.70 -14.13
C ARG A 319 -21.65 -6.75 -14.32
N ILE A 320 -22.85 -6.32 -14.73
CA ILE A 320 -23.99 -7.23 -14.95
C ILE A 320 -23.70 -8.36 -15.96
N LEU A 321 -22.87 -8.09 -16.98
CA LEU A 321 -22.49 -9.11 -17.96
C LEU A 321 -21.52 -10.13 -17.35
N VAL A 322 -20.63 -9.69 -16.47
CA VAL A 322 -19.70 -10.56 -15.75
C VAL A 322 -20.44 -11.40 -14.72
N ASP A 323 -21.37 -10.80 -13.98
CA ASP A 323 -22.21 -11.50 -13.00
C ASP A 323 -23.08 -12.57 -13.69
N LEU A 324 -23.62 -12.29 -14.89
CA LEU A 324 -24.35 -13.29 -15.69
C LEU A 324 -23.47 -14.51 -16.02
N VAL A 325 -22.24 -14.29 -16.50
CA VAL A 325 -21.31 -15.39 -16.81
C VAL A 325 -20.92 -16.16 -15.56
N TRP A 326 -20.77 -15.49 -14.41
CA TRP A 326 -20.58 -16.16 -13.11
C TRP A 326 -21.74 -17.07 -12.74
N TRP A 327 -22.98 -16.61 -12.86
CA TRP A 327 -24.16 -17.44 -12.55
C TRP A 327 -24.25 -18.68 -13.44
N ILE A 328 -23.95 -18.54 -14.73
CA ILE A 328 -23.89 -19.66 -15.67
C ILE A 328 -22.77 -20.64 -15.28
N ALA A 329 -21.59 -20.14 -14.95
CA ALA A 329 -20.45 -20.95 -14.51
C ALA A 329 -20.74 -21.70 -13.20
N ILE A 330 -21.30 -21.02 -12.20
CA ILE A 330 -21.69 -21.62 -10.91
C ILE A 330 -22.70 -22.75 -11.14
N LEU A 331 -23.71 -22.51 -11.97
CA LEU A 331 -24.70 -23.54 -12.31
C LEU A 331 -24.04 -24.76 -12.98
N ALA A 332 -23.15 -24.53 -13.96
CA ALA A 332 -22.43 -25.61 -14.65
C ALA A 332 -21.51 -26.39 -13.68
N THR A 333 -20.82 -25.70 -12.77
CA THR A 333 -20.00 -26.32 -11.72
C THR A 333 -20.84 -27.14 -10.75
N LEU A 334 -21.99 -26.64 -10.30
CA LEU A 334 -22.90 -27.39 -9.43
C LEU A 334 -23.43 -28.65 -10.11
N ILE A 335 -23.79 -28.54 -11.39
CA ILE A 335 -24.19 -29.69 -12.20
C ILE A 335 -23.06 -30.73 -12.29
N ALA A 336 -21.81 -30.30 -12.52
CA ALA A 336 -20.65 -31.19 -12.58
C ALA A 336 -20.32 -31.89 -11.25
N LEU A 337 -20.55 -31.22 -10.12
CA LEU A 337 -20.32 -31.77 -8.79
C LEU A 337 -21.37 -32.82 -8.40
N VAL A 338 -22.64 -32.58 -8.73
CA VAL A 338 -23.76 -33.41 -8.25
C VAL A 338 -24.11 -34.54 -9.21
N LEU A 339 -24.11 -34.28 -10.52
CA LEU A 339 -24.59 -35.26 -11.48
C LEU A 339 -23.51 -36.30 -11.87
N PRO A 340 -23.92 -37.47 -12.38
CA PRO A 340 -23.01 -38.44 -12.99
C PRO A 340 -22.27 -37.86 -14.20
N VAL A 341 -21.06 -38.38 -14.48
CA VAL A 341 -20.18 -37.96 -15.59
C VAL A 341 -20.92 -37.89 -16.91
N ARG A 342 -21.67 -38.93 -17.24
CA ARG A 342 -22.45 -39.01 -18.47
C ARG A 342 -23.43 -37.86 -18.67
N ILE A 343 -24.01 -37.34 -17.59
CA ILE A 343 -25.04 -36.31 -17.66
C ILE A 343 -24.40 -34.92 -17.71
N PHE A 344 -23.52 -34.60 -16.75
CA PHE A 344 -22.96 -33.24 -16.71
C PHE A 344 -22.07 -32.96 -17.92
N THR A 345 -21.46 -33.97 -18.53
CA THR A 345 -20.59 -33.75 -19.69
C THR A 345 -21.31 -33.13 -20.89
N PHE A 346 -22.65 -33.21 -20.97
CA PHE A 346 -23.43 -32.53 -22.01
C PHE A 346 -23.41 -31.01 -21.88
N THR A 347 -23.20 -30.49 -20.67
CA THR A 347 -23.21 -29.04 -20.42
C THR A 347 -22.06 -28.32 -21.12
N ILE A 348 -20.97 -29.02 -21.47
CA ILE A 348 -19.82 -28.44 -22.18
C ILE A 348 -20.20 -27.89 -23.55
N THR A 349 -21.15 -28.51 -24.26
CA THR A 349 -21.57 -28.05 -25.59
C THR A 349 -22.23 -26.67 -25.53
N ILE A 350 -23.06 -26.43 -24.51
CA ILE A 350 -23.65 -25.12 -24.25
C ILE A 350 -22.56 -24.16 -23.77
N TYR A 351 -21.66 -24.65 -22.91
CA TYR A 351 -20.61 -23.82 -22.34
C TYR A 351 -19.58 -23.34 -23.38
N TYR A 352 -19.37 -24.07 -24.47
CA TYR A 352 -18.56 -23.61 -25.59
C TYR A 352 -19.12 -22.35 -26.25
N LEU A 353 -20.45 -22.24 -26.39
CA LEU A 353 -21.08 -21.02 -26.87
C LEU A 353 -20.90 -19.87 -25.86
N VAL A 354 -21.06 -20.16 -24.56
CA VAL A 354 -20.80 -19.18 -23.49
C VAL A 354 -19.35 -18.69 -23.55
N ALA A 355 -18.40 -19.60 -23.73
CA ALA A 355 -16.98 -19.31 -23.85
C ALA A 355 -16.67 -18.40 -25.03
N PHE A 356 -17.21 -18.75 -26.20
CA PHE A 356 -17.07 -17.93 -27.41
C PHE A 356 -17.61 -16.52 -27.19
N LEU A 357 -18.86 -16.38 -26.74
CA LEU A 357 -19.50 -15.08 -26.51
C LEU A 357 -18.79 -14.25 -25.45
N ALA A 358 -18.37 -14.87 -24.34
CA ALA A 358 -17.60 -14.22 -23.28
C ALA A 358 -16.21 -13.77 -23.77
N GLY A 359 -15.53 -14.61 -24.55
CA GLY A 359 -14.27 -14.27 -25.20
C GLY A 359 -14.41 -13.09 -26.15
N THR A 360 -15.45 -13.08 -27.00
CA THR A 360 -15.74 -11.96 -27.90
C THR A 360 -16.05 -10.68 -27.13
N LEU A 361 -16.80 -10.77 -26.02
CA LEU A 361 -17.07 -9.64 -25.13
C LEU A 361 -15.78 -9.08 -24.51
N GLY A 362 -14.88 -9.96 -24.07
CA GLY A 362 -13.55 -9.58 -23.59
C GLY A 362 -12.74 -8.86 -24.67
N LEU A 363 -12.73 -9.40 -25.90
CA LEU A 363 -12.01 -8.84 -27.05
C LEU A 363 -12.52 -7.45 -27.40
N TYR A 364 -13.85 -7.31 -27.48
CA TYR A 364 -14.51 -6.03 -27.71
C TYR A 364 -14.16 -5.01 -26.61
N SER A 365 -14.20 -5.41 -25.34
CA SER A 365 -13.93 -4.53 -24.20
C SER A 365 -12.49 -4.03 -24.19
N LEU A 366 -11.52 -4.90 -24.48
CA LEU A 366 -10.11 -4.55 -24.58
C LEU A 366 -9.82 -3.70 -25.83
N THR A 367 -10.48 -3.99 -26.96
CA THR A 367 -10.37 -3.18 -28.17
C THR A 367 -10.89 -1.76 -27.92
N LYS A 368 -12.05 -1.63 -27.27
CA LYS A 368 -12.62 -0.35 -26.85
C LYS A 368 -11.70 0.40 -25.89
N ALA A 369 -11.07 -0.30 -24.93
CA ALA A 369 -10.08 0.27 -24.03
C ALA A 369 -8.84 0.80 -24.79
N ALA A 370 -8.34 0.05 -25.78
CA ALA A 370 -7.21 0.44 -26.62
C ALA A 370 -7.54 1.66 -27.49
N VAL A 371 -8.71 1.68 -28.14
CA VAL A 371 -9.20 2.83 -28.93
C VAL A 371 -9.33 4.09 -28.06
N ARG A 372 -9.80 3.94 -26.82
CA ARG A 372 -9.89 5.02 -25.83
C ARG A 372 -8.54 5.38 -25.19
N LYS A 373 -7.43 4.83 -25.68
CA LYS A 373 -6.06 5.04 -25.19
C LYS A 373 -5.94 4.82 -23.68
N ARG A 374 -6.66 3.83 -23.14
CA ARG A 374 -6.48 3.40 -21.76
C ARG A 374 -5.08 2.84 -21.60
N GLN A 375 -4.45 3.21 -20.49
CA GLN A 375 -3.08 2.81 -20.21
C GLN A 375 -2.95 1.28 -20.19
N GLY A 376 -1.96 0.77 -20.94
CA GLY A 376 -1.66 -0.67 -21.04
C GLY A 376 -2.66 -1.52 -21.81
N ALA A 377 -3.78 -0.96 -22.29
CA ALA A 377 -4.80 -1.72 -22.99
C ALA A 377 -4.28 -2.41 -24.28
N ILE A 378 -3.36 -1.77 -25.01
CA ILE A 378 -2.75 -2.36 -26.22
C ILE A 378 -1.94 -3.62 -25.88
N THR A 379 -1.16 -3.59 -24.80
CA THR A 379 -0.35 -4.73 -24.36
C THR A 379 -1.25 -5.90 -23.98
N ILE A 380 -2.26 -5.64 -23.14
CA ILE A 380 -3.24 -6.65 -22.71
C ILE A 380 -4.03 -7.21 -23.90
N LEU A 381 -4.47 -6.34 -24.82
CA LEU A 381 -5.17 -6.73 -26.04
C LEU A 381 -4.31 -7.65 -26.91
N GLY A 382 -3.04 -7.30 -27.13
CA GLY A 382 -2.12 -8.12 -27.93
C GLY A 382 -1.96 -9.53 -27.37
N GLY A 383 -1.79 -9.67 -26.05
CA GLY A 383 -1.75 -10.98 -25.41
C GLY A 383 -3.10 -11.72 -25.48
N PHE A 384 -4.21 -11.01 -25.29
CA PHE A 384 -5.54 -11.63 -25.28
C PHE A 384 -5.97 -12.15 -26.64
N VAL A 385 -5.52 -11.53 -27.74
CA VAL A 385 -5.76 -12.05 -29.10
C VAL A 385 -5.24 -13.48 -29.23
N PHE A 386 -4.05 -13.78 -28.69
CA PHE A 386 -3.51 -15.14 -28.71
C PHE A 386 -4.36 -16.12 -27.89
N VAL A 387 -4.78 -15.71 -26.68
CA VAL A 387 -5.68 -16.53 -25.84
C VAL A 387 -7.01 -16.80 -26.55
N TYR A 388 -7.58 -15.79 -27.21
CA TYR A 388 -8.85 -15.92 -27.92
C TYR A 388 -8.73 -16.84 -29.15
N VAL A 389 -7.66 -16.69 -29.94
CA VAL A 389 -7.40 -17.57 -31.10
C VAL A 389 -7.18 -19.01 -30.64
N ALA A 390 -6.39 -19.23 -29.60
CA ALA A 390 -6.18 -20.56 -29.03
C ALA A 390 -7.48 -21.16 -28.46
N MET A 391 -8.32 -20.36 -27.81
CA MET A 391 -9.63 -20.81 -27.33
C MET A 391 -10.53 -21.29 -28.48
N VAL A 392 -10.58 -20.54 -29.60
CA VAL A 392 -11.37 -20.94 -30.78
C VAL A 392 -10.77 -22.18 -31.45
N HIS A 393 -9.44 -22.26 -31.53
CA HIS A 393 -8.75 -23.44 -32.05
C HIS A 393 -9.09 -24.70 -31.21
N ASP A 394 -8.95 -24.60 -29.89
CA ASP A 394 -9.21 -25.70 -28.96
C ASP A 394 -10.68 -26.13 -28.99
N LEU A 395 -11.61 -25.21 -29.28
CA LEU A 395 -13.01 -25.53 -29.50
C LEU A 395 -13.22 -26.39 -30.75
N PHE A 396 -12.52 -26.09 -31.85
CA PHE A 396 -12.56 -26.91 -33.06
C PHE A 396 -11.90 -28.28 -32.85
N TYR A 397 -10.78 -28.32 -32.11
CA TYR A 397 -10.14 -29.57 -31.72
C TYR A 397 -11.10 -30.45 -30.89
N ALA A 398 -11.74 -29.89 -29.86
CA ALA A 398 -12.66 -30.61 -28.98
C ALA A 398 -13.98 -31.06 -29.65
N THR A 399 -14.24 -30.60 -30.87
CA THR A 399 -15.40 -31.00 -31.69
C THR A 399 -15.01 -31.90 -32.88
N PHE A 400 -13.75 -32.38 -32.91
CA PHE A 400 -13.18 -33.23 -33.96
C PHE A 400 -13.07 -32.57 -35.35
N PHE A 401 -13.04 -31.23 -35.42
CA PHE A 401 -12.80 -30.49 -36.67
C PHE A 401 -11.31 -30.32 -36.99
N LEU A 402 -10.44 -30.34 -35.98
CA LEU A 402 -8.98 -30.20 -36.10
C LEU A 402 -8.29 -31.35 -35.35
N ASP A 403 -7.07 -31.68 -35.75
CA ASP A 403 -6.26 -32.78 -35.19
C ASP A 403 -4.85 -32.31 -34.79
N THR A 404 -4.78 -31.15 -34.14
CA THR A 404 -3.56 -30.38 -33.88
C THR A 404 -3.23 -30.25 -32.39
N GLY A 405 -4.16 -30.56 -31.48
CA GLY A 405 -3.97 -30.51 -30.01
C GLY A 405 -4.54 -29.27 -29.32
N TYR A 406 -4.32 -29.15 -28.01
CA TYR A 406 -4.75 -28.01 -27.18
C TYR A 406 -3.65 -26.94 -27.05
N PHE A 407 -3.96 -25.69 -27.41
CA PHE A 407 -3.02 -24.56 -27.42
C PHE A 407 -3.33 -23.50 -26.35
N ALA A 408 -4.45 -23.60 -25.63
CA ALA A 408 -4.83 -22.60 -24.62
C ALA A 408 -3.77 -22.39 -23.52
N HIS A 409 -2.98 -23.42 -23.19
CA HIS A 409 -1.91 -23.33 -22.19
C HIS A 409 -0.75 -22.46 -22.67
N VAL A 410 -0.27 -22.69 -23.89
CA VAL A 410 0.78 -21.89 -24.54
C VAL A 410 0.32 -20.44 -24.65
N ALA A 411 -0.89 -20.21 -25.15
CA ALA A 411 -1.44 -18.87 -25.31
C ALA A 411 -1.63 -18.14 -23.96
N SER A 412 -2.02 -18.87 -22.91
CA SER A 412 -2.09 -18.31 -21.55
C SER A 412 -0.72 -17.89 -21.05
N PHE A 413 0.33 -18.68 -21.30
CA PHE A 413 1.70 -18.33 -20.94
C PHE A 413 2.20 -17.09 -21.69
N VAL A 414 1.94 -16.99 -23.01
CA VAL A 414 2.23 -15.78 -23.80
C VAL A 414 1.49 -14.56 -23.23
N PHE A 415 0.24 -14.74 -22.82
CA PHE A 415 -0.51 -13.69 -22.14
C PHE A 415 0.12 -13.28 -20.81
N LEU A 416 0.70 -14.20 -20.03
CA LEU A 416 1.44 -13.85 -18.81
C LEU A 416 2.61 -12.92 -19.10
N LEU A 417 3.38 -13.18 -20.17
CA LEU A 417 4.50 -12.34 -20.55
C LEU A 417 4.03 -10.92 -20.90
N SER A 418 2.92 -10.81 -21.64
CA SER A 418 2.25 -9.54 -21.92
C SER A 418 1.84 -8.82 -20.62
N GLN A 419 1.29 -9.54 -19.64
CA GLN A 419 0.90 -8.98 -18.34
C GLN A 419 2.08 -8.48 -17.51
N SER A 420 3.17 -9.25 -17.46
CA SER A 420 4.40 -8.84 -16.76
C SER A 420 4.93 -7.52 -17.31
N ILE A 421 4.88 -7.32 -18.63
CA ILE A 421 5.25 -6.05 -19.26
C ILE A 421 4.28 -4.94 -18.88
N PHE A 422 2.97 -5.19 -18.94
CA PHE A 422 1.97 -4.20 -18.54
C PHE A 422 2.19 -3.70 -17.11
N LEU A 423 2.37 -4.63 -16.16
CA LEU A 423 2.60 -4.31 -14.76
C LEU A 423 3.93 -3.57 -14.55
N SER A 424 4.99 -3.99 -15.24
CA SER A 424 6.29 -3.34 -15.18
C SER A 424 6.21 -1.89 -15.66
N VAL A 425 5.58 -1.65 -16.82
CA VAL A 425 5.38 -0.29 -17.37
C VAL A 425 4.55 0.56 -16.41
N ARG A 426 3.44 0.02 -15.89
CA ARG A 426 2.56 0.73 -14.95
C ARG A 426 3.28 1.07 -13.64
N SER A 427 4.09 0.16 -13.12
CA SER A 427 4.86 0.37 -11.89
C SER A 427 5.94 1.42 -12.08
N SER A 428 6.63 1.40 -13.22
CA SER A 428 7.67 2.37 -13.58
C SER A 428 7.10 3.80 -13.64
N GLU A 429 5.98 4.00 -14.35
CA GLU A 429 5.34 5.32 -14.44
C GLU A 429 4.82 5.83 -13.08
N ASN A 430 4.30 4.94 -12.23
CA ASN A 430 3.89 5.32 -10.89
C ASN A 430 5.09 5.74 -10.03
N MET A 431 6.24 5.07 -10.16
CA MET A 431 7.47 5.44 -9.47
C MET A 431 7.97 6.81 -9.94
N ASP A 432 7.97 7.07 -11.25
CA ASP A 432 8.34 8.37 -11.81
C ASP A 432 7.48 9.51 -11.24
N ARG A 433 6.15 9.30 -11.15
CA ARG A 433 5.24 10.29 -10.54
C ARG A 433 5.50 10.50 -9.04
N ILE A 434 5.81 9.44 -8.30
CA ILE A 434 6.16 9.54 -6.87
C ILE A 434 7.46 10.32 -6.70
N MET A 435 8.47 10.04 -7.53
CA MET A 435 9.74 10.78 -7.51
C MET A 435 9.54 12.27 -7.84
N ASP A 436 8.74 12.58 -8.86
CA ASP A 436 8.41 13.97 -9.22
C ASP A 436 7.67 14.68 -8.08
N LEU A 437 6.72 13.99 -7.43
CA LEU A 437 5.99 14.54 -6.30
C LEU A 437 6.90 14.76 -5.09
N SER A 438 7.77 13.79 -4.77
CA SER A 438 8.74 13.88 -3.67
C SER A 438 9.66 15.07 -3.85
N LYS A 439 10.21 15.24 -5.06
CA LYS A 439 11.09 16.36 -5.40
C LYS A 439 10.39 17.72 -5.28
N ASN A 440 9.13 17.80 -5.72
CA ASN A 440 8.33 19.02 -5.57
C ASN A 440 8.00 19.33 -4.11
N LEU A 441 7.76 18.29 -3.31
CA LEU A 441 7.49 18.43 -1.87
C LEU A 441 8.73 18.94 -1.13
N GLU A 442 9.90 18.32 -1.37
CA GLU A 442 11.19 18.74 -0.78
C GLU A 442 11.48 20.22 -1.07
N LYS A 443 11.32 20.64 -2.33
CA LYS A 443 11.51 22.04 -2.72
C LYS A 443 10.55 22.97 -1.96
N ARG A 444 9.28 22.58 -1.81
CA ARG A 444 8.29 23.38 -1.09
C ARG A 444 8.61 23.46 0.41
N VAL A 445 9.10 22.38 1.01
CA VAL A 445 9.57 22.35 2.41
C VAL A 445 10.76 23.28 2.59
N GLU A 446 11.73 23.26 1.68
CA GLU A 446 12.90 24.14 1.73
C GLU A 446 12.51 25.62 1.62
N GLU A 447 11.64 25.98 0.67
CA GLU A 447 11.13 27.34 0.49
C GLU A 447 10.41 27.84 1.74
N ARG A 448 9.53 27.02 2.34
CA ARG A 448 8.81 27.37 3.58
C ARG A 448 9.74 27.51 4.77
N THR A 449 10.72 26.62 4.89
CA THR A 449 11.73 26.69 5.96
C THR A 449 12.56 27.97 5.87
N LYS A 450 12.94 28.37 4.65
CA LYS A 450 13.65 29.63 4.41
C LYS A 450 12.79 30.86 4.74
N GLN A 451 11.51 30.87 4.36
CA GLN A 451 10.57 31.94 4.72
C GLN A 451 10.43 32.08 6.23
N LEU A 452 10.25 30.96 6.94
CA LEU A 452 10.11 30.96 8.39
C LEU A 452 11.37 31.49 9.08
N ARG A 453 12.57 31.05 8.67
CA ARG A 453 13.84 31.57 9.21
C ARG A 453 14.01 33.06 8.98
N ASN A 454 13.60 33.55 7.80
CA ASN A 454 13.65 34.99 7.52
C ASN A 454 12.69 35.77 8.41
N ALA A 455 11.45 35.31 8.56
CA ALA A 455 10.46 35.95 9.42
C ALA A 455 10.91 35.99 10.90
N LEU A 456 11.43 34.87 11.41
CA LEU A 456 11.97 34.79 12.77
C LEU A 456 13.16 35.74 12.98
N ARG A 457 14.05 35.87 11.99
CA ARG A 457 15.17 36.81 12.06
C ARG A 457 14.70 38.26 12.16
N VAL A 458 13.69 38.63 11.35
CA VAL A 458 13.11 39.98 11.39
C VAL A 458 12.50 40.26 12.75
N ILE A 459 11.64 39.37 13.26
CA ILE A 459 11.01 39.52 14.57
C ILE A 459 12.05 39.63 15.69
N ARG A 460 13.11 38.80 15.65
CA ARG A 460 14.16 38.85 16.66
C ARG A 460 14.92 40.17 16.65
N ASN A 461 15.24 40.70 15.47
CA ASN A 461 15.90 41.99 15.34
C ASN A 461 15.02 43.12 15.87
N ASP A 462 13.73 43.13 15.54
CA ASP A 462 12.78 44.15 16.01
C ASP A 462 12.65 44.11 17.56
N LEU A 463 12.65 42.92 18.15
CA LEU A 463 12.66 42.74 19.61
C LEU A 463 13.94 43.27 20.27
N THR A 464 15.11 43.02 19.67
CA THR A 464 16.38 43.57 20.17
C THR A 464 16.40 45.10 20.09
N VAL A 465 15.85 45.70 19.02
CA VAL A 465 15.74 47.16 18.92
C VAL A 465 14.78 47.71 19.99
N ALA A 466 13.63 47.06 20.21
CA ALA A 466 12.68 47.45 21.24
C ALA A 466 13.30 47.40 22.65
N ARG A 467 14.17 46.41 22.91
CA ARG A 467 14.95 46.29 24.16
C ARG A 467 15.84 47.48 24.43
N GLU A 468 16.66 47.87 23.46
CA GLU A 468 17.57 49.00 23.62
C GLU A 468 16.79 50.30 23.87
N ILE A 469 15.69 50.53 23.13
CA ILE A 469 14.80 51.69 23.33
C ILE A 469 14.22 51.69 24.75
N GLN A 470 13.71 50.54 25.21
CA GLN A 470 13.13 50.44 26.54
C GLN A 470 14.17 50.71 27.63
N LYS A 471 15.37 50.12 27.50
CA LYS A 471 16.46 50.31 28.48
C LYS A 471 16.86 51.79 28.59
N ASP A 472 17.02 52.46 27.45
CA ASP A 472 17.35 53.89 27.41
C ASP A 472 16.25 54.74 28.03
N LEU A 473 14.98 54.47 27.66
CA LEU A 473 13.82 55.19 28.18
C LEU A 473 13.55 54.93 29.66
N LEU A 474 13.96 53.79 30.21
CA LEU A 474 13.78 53.45 31.61
C LEU A 474 14.98 53.83 32.49
N HIS A 475 16.10 54.31 31.92
CA HIS A 475 17.31 54.73 32.66
C HIS A 475 17.72 53.70 33.75
N LEU A 476 17.55 52.42 33.44
CA LEU A 476 17.84 51.31 34.34
C LEU A 476 19.36 51.11 34.39
N ASN A 477 20.04 51.99 35.12
CA ASN A 477 21.42 51.78 35.53
C ASN A 477 21.39 50.90 36.79
N ASP A 478 21.10 49.61 36.60
CA ASP A 478 20.95 48.61 37.67
C ASP A 478 22.29 48.26 38.35
N GLU A 479 23.43 48.77 37.85
CA GLU A 479 24.77 48.37 38.28
C GLU A 479 25.41 49.28 39.35
N GLU A 480 24.75 50.39 39.72
CA GLU A 480 25.31 51.32 40.71
C GLU A 480 24.51 51.31 42.02
N ARG A 481 25.17 50.90 43.11
CA ARG A 481 24.67 51.05 44.48
C ARG A 481 24.40 52.53 44.73
N LYS A 482 23.14 52.88 45.00
CA LYS A 482 22.75 54.27 45.30
C LYS A 482 22.76 54.48 46.81
N GLU A 483 23.31 55.61 47.25
CA GLU A 483 23.29 56.03 48.65
C GLU A 483 22.64 57.42 48.75
N PHE A 484 21.47 57.50 49.41
CA PHE A 484 20.73 58.74 49.63
C PHE A 484 20.49 58.91 51.13
N SER A 485 20.82 60.08 51.68
CA SER A 485 20.58 60.42 53.10
C SER A 485 20.91 59.30 54.12
N GLY A 486 21.99 58.55 53.88
CA GLY A 486 22.45 57.45 54.76
C GLY A 486 21.65 56.15 54.66
N LEU A 487 20.87 55.96 53.59
CA LEU A 487 20.23 54.71 53.19
C LEU A 487 20.93 54.13 51.97
N ILE A 488 21.05 52.81 51.94
CA ILE A 488 21.65 52.04 50.85
C ILE A 488 20.52 51.42 50.01
N PHE A 489 20.62 51.55 48.69
CA PHE A 489 19.70 50.94 47.73
C PHE A 489 20.48 50.02 46.78
N ASP A 490 20.01 48.77 46.66
CA ASP A 490 20.49 47.80 45.67
C ASP A 490 19.30 47.26 44.88
N VAL A 491 19.49 47.03 43.58
CA VAL A 491 18.43 46.55 42.68
C VAL A 491 18.91 45.36 41.86
N LEU A 492 18.05 44.35 41.72
CA LEU A 492 18.24 43.22 40.81
C LEU A 492 17.01 43.13 39.91
N ASN A 493 17.18 43.45 38.63
CA ASN A 493 16.14 43.35 37.62
C ASN A 493 16.52 42.27 36.57
N LYS A 494 15.62 41.32 36.32
CA LYS A 494 15.80 40.21 35.37
C LYS A 494 14.54 40.03 34.52
N PRO A 495 14.50 40.62 33.31
CA PRO A 495 13.36 40.45 32.43
C PRO A 495 13.28 39.02 31.86
N LEU A 496 12.06 38.52 31.67
CA LEU A 496 11.70 37.22 31.07
C LEU A 496 12.08 37.16 29.59
N ALA A 497 11.81 38.24 28.87
CA ALA A 497 12.05 38.35 27.43
C ALA A 497 13.14 39.40 27.13
N GLU A 498 13.31 39.74 25.85
CA GLU A 498 14.21 40.84 25.46
C GLU A 498 13.75 42.18 26.08
N VAL A 499 12.47 42.33 26.42
CA VAL A 499 11.87 43.51 27.06
C VAL A 499 11.01 43.07 28.25
N GLY A 500 10.91 43.91 29.30
CA GLY A 500 10.20 43.57 30.56
C GLY A 500 9.03 44.50 30.91
N GLY A 501 8.14 44.09 31.79
CA GLY A 501 7.01 44.83 32.34
C GLY A 501 7.35 45.65 33.59
N ASP A 502 8.42 45.28 34.30
CA ASP A 502 8.80 45.87 35.59
C ASP A 502 9.49 47.25 35.44
N PHE A 503 9.10 48.20 36.30
CA PHE A 503 9.69 49.53 36.42
C PHE A 503 9.88 49.92 37.88
N TYR A 504 10.97 50.63 38.16
CA TYR A 504 11.17 51.29 39.44
C TYR A 504 11.82 52.67 39.28
N ASP A 505 11.59 53.54 40.26
CA ASP A 505 12.31 54.81 40.43
C ASP A 505 12.62 55.06 41.91
N ILE A 506 13.74 55.74 42.17
CA ILE A 506 14.15 56.17 43.50
C ILE A 506 14.49 57.65 43.41
N VAL A 507 13.76 58.49 44.14
CA VAL A 507 13.92 59.95 44.12
C VAL A 507 14.05 60.51 45.53
N GLU A 508 15.05 61.37 45.74
CA GLU A 508 15.22 62.16 46.95
C GLU A 508 14.61 63.55 46.76
N PHE A 509 13.72 63.94 47.67
CA PHE A 509 13.11 65.27 47.70
C PHE A 509 14.06 66.30 48.30
N PRO A 510 13.90 67.59 47.98
CA PRO A 510 14.71 68.67 48.57
C PRO A 510 14.64 68.75 50.10
N ASP A 511 13.59 68.21 50.73
CA ASP A 511 13.39 68.17 52.19
C ASP A 511 14.03 66.93 52.85
N GLY A 512 14.74 66.10 52.09
CA GLY A 512 15.40 64.89 52.55
C GLY A 512 14.50 63.66 52.65
N ARG A 513 13.21 63.74 52.28
CA ARG A 513 12.37 62.55 52.12
C ARG A 513 12.81 61.75 50.90
N ILE A 514 12.69 60.44 50.95
CA ILE A 514 13.00 59.58 49.79
C ILE A 514 11.74 58.84 49.39
N ARG A 515 11.39 58.89 48.10
CA ARG A 515 10.30 58.11 47.52
C ARG A 515 10.84 57.01 46.63
N VAL A 516 10.33 55.80 46.84
CA VAL A 516 10.56 54.64 46.01
C VAL A 516 9.24 54.28 45.35
N PHE A 517 9.26 54.13 44.03
CA PHE A 517 8.12 53.68 43.26
C PHE A 517 8.50 52.41 42.50
N ILE A 518 7.61 51.42 42.53
CA ILE A 518 7.74 50.18 41.78
C ILE A 518 6.41 49.95 41.10
N ALA A 519 6.46 49.53 39.84
CA ALA A 519 5.29 49.13 39.08
C ALA A 519 5.61 47.91 38.24
N ASP A 520 4.64 47.04 38.09
CA ASP A 520 4.70 45.90 37.19
C ASP A 520 3.47 45.95 36.26
N ALA A 521 3.77 46.01 34.97
CA ALA A 521 2.80 46.14 33.90
C ALA A 521 2.23 44.78 33.52
N THR A 522 0.90 44.64 33.56
CA THR A 522 0.26 43.34 33.29
C THR A 522 0.59 42.78 31.90
N GLY A 523 0.93 41.50 31.86
CA GLY A 523 1.33 40.76 30.66
C GLY A 523 2.84 40.60 30.59
N HIS A 524 3.36 40.07 29.48
CA HIS A 524 4.81 39.88 29.30
C HIS A 524 5.25 40.26 27.87
N GLY A 525 6.55 40.51 27.69
CA GLY A 525 7.12 40.85 26.39
C GLY A 525 6.75 42.25 25.89
N VAL A 526 6.54 42.42 24.58
CA VAL A 526 6.41 43.76 23.95
C VAL A 526 5.25 44.58 24.49
N GLN A 527 4.12 43.95 24.80
CA GLN A 527 2.95 44.65 25.32
C GLN A 527 3.23 45.26 26.70
N ALA A 528 3.80 44.47 27.62
CA ALA A 528 4.17 44.93 28.95
C ALA A 528 5.18 46.06 28.86
N ALA A 529 6.20 45.90 28.01
CA ALA A 529 7.25 46.90 27.80
C ALA A 529 6.74 48.28 27.35
N LEU A 530 5.76 48.30 26.43
CA LEU A 530 5.12 49.55 26.00
C LEU A 530 4.31 50.19 27.14
N LEU A 531 3.64 49.39 27.96
CA LEU A 531 2.90 49.87 29.12
C LEU A 531 3.85 50.44 30.18
N THR A 532 4.99 49.82 30.43
CA THR A 532 6.04 50.30 31.34
C THR A 532 6.54 51.70 30.96
N ILE A 533 6.71 51.98 29.66
CA ILE A 533 7.09 53.32 29.17
C ILE A 533 5.99 54.35 29.47
N LEU A 534 4.72 53.98 29.30
CA LEU A 534 3.59 54.86 29.65
C LEU A 534 3.50 55.11 31.16
N ILE A 535 3.71 54.07 31.97
CA ILE A 535 3.71 54.16 33.44
C ILE A 535 4.80 55.12 33.89
N ARG A 536 6.03 54.93 33.39
CA ARG A 536 7.14 55.83 33.72
C ARG A 536 6.81 57.28 33.37
N ARG A 537 6.28 57.52 32.18
CA ARG A 537 5.93 58.88 31.73
C ARG A 537 4.89 59.54 32.64
N ALA A 538 3.81 58.84 32.96
CA ALA A 538 2.78 59.35 33.86
C ALA A 538 3.35 59.57 35.27
N TYR A 539 4.16 58.63 35.77
CA TYR A 539 4.83 58.76 37.06
C TYR A 539 5.74 59.99 37.11
N GLU A 540 6.55 60.26 36.09
CA GLU A 540 7.39 61.47 36.01
C GLU A 540 6.59 62.77 36.15
N ASP A 541 5.38 62.82 35.57
CA ASP A 541 4.50 63.99 35.62
C ASP A 541 3.92 64.21 37.04
N HIS A 542 3.75 63.16 37.85
CA HIS A 542 3.16 63.24 39.20
C HIS A 542 4.16 63.11 40.37
N ARG A 543 5.38 62.61 40.13
CA ARG A 543 6.31 62.18 41.20
C ARG A 543 6.78 63.28 42.14
N LEU A 544 6.78 64.54 41.71
CA LEU A 544 7.13 65.70 42.56
C LEU A 544 5.93 66.54 43.01
N LEU A 545 4.75 66.32 42.42
CA LEU A 545 3.54 67.09 42.70
C LEU A 545 2.68 66.47 43.81
N SER A 546 2.73 65.14 43.94
CA SER A 546 1.92 64.41 44.93
C SER A 546 2.55 64.50 46.32
N ASN A 547 1.75 64.82 47.34
CA ASN A 547 2.24 65.05 48.71
C ASN A 547 2.40 63.76 49.53
N SER A 548 1.80 62.65 49.08
CA SER A 548 1.86 61.35 49.76
C SER A 548 1.82 60.17 48.77
N PRO A 549 2.20 58.95 49.20
CA PRO A 549 2.20 57.76 48.34
C PRO A 549 0.80 57.40 47.80
N GLY A 550 -0.23 57.56 48.64
CA GLY A 550 -1.61 57.29 48.25
C GLY A 550 -2.15 58.28 47.23
N GLU A 551 -1.78 59.55 47.34
CA GLU A 551 -2.14 60.60 46.37
C GLU A 551 -1.49 60.34 45.00
N LEU A 552 -0.22 59.92 44.99
CA LEU A 552 0.49 59.55 43.76
C LEU A 552 -0.22 58.41 43.03
N ILE A 553 -0.50 57.30 43.73
CA ILE A 553 -1.17 56.15 43.10
C ILE A 553 -2.59 56.52 42.66
N SER A 554 -3.31 57.36 43.41
CA SER A 554 -4.64 57.84 43.02
C SER A 554 -4.59 58.68 41.74
N SER A 555 -3.62 59.60 41.62
CA SER A 555 -3.41 60.42 40.43
C SER A 555 -3.05 59.57 39.20
N LEU A 556 -2.18 58.58 39.37
CA LEU A 556 -1.86 57.61 38.30
C LEU A 556 -3.08 56.79 37.91
N SER A 557 -3.84 56.28 38.87
CA SER A 557 -5.05 55.50 38.60
C SER A 557 -6.08 56.33 37.83
N MET A 558 -6.25 57.61 38.19
CA MET A 558 -7.15 58.52 37.49
C MET A 558 -6.67 58.81 36.06
N GLU A 559 -5.38 59.07 35.86
CA GLU A 559 -4.82 59.30 34.51
C GLU A 559 -4.98 58.06 33.63
N PHE A 560 -4.64 56.88 34.14
CA PHE A 560 -4.80 55.62 33.39
C PHE A 560 -6.24 55.29 33.08
N HIS A 561 -7.16 55.51 34.04
CA HIS A 561 -8.58 55.30 33.80
C HIS A 561 -9.16 56.28 32.78
N ASN A 562 -8.74 57.55 32.77
CA ASN A 562 -9.33 58.58 31.91
C ASN A 562 -8.70 58.64 30.52
N LYS A 563 -7.37 58.58 30.45
CA LYS A 563 -6.58 58.79 29.22
C LYS A 563 -6.31 57.50 28.47
N TYR A 564 -6.17 56.37 29.18
CA TYR A 564 -5.78 55.09 28.61
C TYR A 564 -6.88 54.01 28.67
N LYS A 565 -8.14 54.40 28.99
CA LYS A 565 -9.31 53.50 29.12
C LYS A 565 -9.49 52.50 27.97
N ASN A 566 -9.30 52.95 26.74
CA ASN A 566 -9.54 52.14 25.54
C ASN A 566 -8.47 51.07 25.32
N VAL A 567 -7.33 51.16 26.01
CA VAL A 567 -6.23 50.20 25.92
C VAL A 567 -6.38 49.11 27.00
N GLY A 568 -7.33 49.26 27.94
CA GLY A 568 -7.60 48.27 28.99
C GLY A 568 -6.40 48.03 29.91
N THR A 569 -5.58 49.05 30.11
CA THR A 569 -4.30 48.96 30.83
C THR A 569 -4.49 49.19 32.32
N PHE A 570 -4.24 48.16 33.11
CA PHE A 570 -4.10 48.23 34.56
C PHE A 570 -2.74 47.64 34.94
N PHE A 571 -2.21 48.00 36.10
CA PHE A 571 -0.89 47.56 36.52
C PHE A 571 -0.78 47.52 38.05
N SER A 572 0.15 46.72 38.54
CA SER A 572 0.47 46.62 39.96
C SER A 572 1.46 47.72 40.32
N ALA A 573 1.33 48.34 41.49
CA ALA A 573 2.25 49.40 41.91
C ALA A 573 2.41 49.49 43.43
N ALA A 574 3.59 49.90 43.85
CA ALA A 574 3.93 50.19 45.23
C ALA A 574 4.65 51.54 45.30
N SER A 575 4.20 52.43 46.19
CA SER A 575 4.89 53.67 46.49
C SER A 575 5.24 53.72 47.97
N LEU A 576 6.50 53.96 48.27
CA LEU A 576 7.04 54.09 49.61
C LEU A 576 7.67 55.48 49.78
N GLU A 577 7.50 56.09 50.92
CA GLU A 577 8.13 57.35 51.34
C GLU A 577 8.77 57.20 52.69
N ILE A 578 10.08 57.38 52.74
CA ILE A 578 10.85 57.39 53.98
C ILE A 578 11.03 58.84 54.42
N SER A 579 10.67 59.15 55.66
CA SER A 579 10.85 60.50 56.22
C SER A 579 12.32 60.87 56.33
N SER A 580 12.61 62.18 56.31
CA SER A 580 13.99 62.69 56.40
C SER A 580 14.71 62.33 57.70
N ASP A 581 13.96 62.12 58.79
CA ASP A 581 14.49 61.62 60.06
C ASP A 581 14.66 60.09 60.11
N ARG A 582 14.23 59.39 59.04
CA ARG A 582 14.27 57.92 58.87
C ARG A 582 13.48 57.14 59.92
N LYS A 583 12.55 57.80 60.61
CA LYS A 583 11.73 57.18 61.66
C LYS A 583 10.35 56.73 61.19
N THR A 584 9.92 57.15 60.00
CA THR A 584 8.58 56.80 59.50
C THR A 584 8.64 56.37 58.04
N LEU A 585 7.90 55.30 57.73
CA LEU A 585 7.65 54.81 56.39
C LEU A 585 6.18 55.05 56.05
N GLY A 586 5.90 55.99 55.15
CA GLY A 586 4.62 56.09 54.47
C GLY A 586 4.59 55.13 53.29
N TYR A 587 3.49 54.43 53.06
CA TYR A 587 3.36 53.56 51.91
C TYR A 587 1.91 53.45 51.42
N SER A 588 1.77 53.18 50.12
CA SER A 588 0.52 52.81 49.49
C SER A 588 0.80 51.74 48.44
N LEU A 589 -0.05 50.71 48.42
CA LEU A 589 0.04 49.56 47.52
C LEU A 589 -1.19 49.51 46.62
N ALA A 590 -1.04 48.97 45.42
CA ALA A 590 -2.10 48.72 44.44
C ALA A 590 -1.83 47.38 43.74
N GLY A 591 -2.63 46.35 44.01
CA GLY A 591 -2.34 44.98 43.55
C GLY A 591 -1.07 44.38 44.18
N ALA A 592 -0.25 43.67 43.39
CA ALA A 592 0.89 42.88 43.85
C ALA A 592 2.26 43.39 43.36
N PRO A 593 2.81 44.41 44.03
CA PRO A 593 4.17 44.23 44.54
C PRO A 593 4.12 44.12 46.06
N SER A 594 4.65 43.02 46.60
CA SER A 594 4.69 42.81 48.05
C SER A 594 5.94 43.46 48.64
N ILE A 595 5.77 44.10 49.80
CA ILE A 595 6.87 44.69 50.55
C ILE A 595 7.10 43.86 51.80
N VAL A 596 8.35 43.47 52.04
CA VAL A 596 8.78 42.80 53.25
C VAL A 596 9.66 43.75 54.06
N LEU A 597 9.22 44.10 55.27
CA LEU A 597 9.93 44.96 56.21
C LEU A 597 10.55 44.10 57.31
N GLN A 598 11.86 44.20 57.50
CA GLN A 598 12.59 43.58 58.59
C GLN A 598 13.03 44.63 59.60
N ASP A 599 12.59 44.46 60.85
CA ASP A 599 12.86 45.35 61.96
C ASP A 599 13.33 44.57 63.19
N ALA A 600 14.50 44.91 63.75
CA ALA A 600 15.02 44.42 65.04
C ALA A 600 14.88 42.90 65.32
N SER A 601 14.87 42.06 64.26
CA SER A 601 14.66 40.58 64.19
C SER A 601 13.28 40.06 63.78
N LYS A 602 12.25 40.90 63.65
CA LYS A 602 10.93 40.50 63.14
C LYS A 602 10.77 40.90 61.67
N VAL A 603 10.30 39.97 60.84
CA VAL A 603 9.97 40.23 59.43
C VAL A 603 8.44 40.33 59.30
N ASN A 604 7.96 41.47 58.80
CA ASN A 604 6.55 41.75 58.57
C ASN A 604 6.30 41.90 57.06
N ILE A 605 5.20 41.33 56.57
CA ILE A 605 4.73 41.50 55.19
C ILE A 605 3.69 42.63 55.18
N LEU A 606 3.81 43.56 54.25
CA LEU A 606 2.81 44.60 54.03
C LEU A 606 1.81 44.11 52.99
N GLU A 607 0.64 43.65 53.46
CA GLU A 607 -0.43 43.16 52.58
C GLU A 607 -1.17 44.31 51.87
N CYS A 608 -1.47 44.09 50.59
CA CYS A 608 -2.25 45.01 49.77
C CYS A 608 -3.72 44.57 49.73
N GLU A 609 -4.63 45.49 50.03
CA GLU A 609 -6.08 45.29 49.92
C GLU A 609 -6.72 46.19 48.86
N ASN A 610 -5.89 46.92 48.10
CA ASN A 610 -6.32 47.90 47.10
C ASN A 610 -6.35 47.28 45.69
N PRO A 611 -7.26 47.73 44.80
CA PRO A 611 -7.31 47.31 43.40
C PRO A 611 -6.04 47.70 42.63
N LEU A 612 -5.87 47.13 41.42
CA LEU A 612 -4.83 47.52 40.49
C LEU A 612 -5.01 48.97 40.01
N VAL A 613 -3.91 49.64 39.70
CA VAL A 613 -3.92 51.02 39.19
C VAL A 613 -4.66 51.08 37.86
N GLY A 614 -5.57 52.04 37.70
CA GLY A 614 -6.36 52.23 36.48
C GLY A 614 -7.62 51.36 36.36
N LEU A 615 -7.80 50.36 37.24
CA LEU A 615 -8.92 49.41 37.17
C LEU A 615 -10.27 50.06 37.49
N LEU A 616 -10.32 50.87 38.56
CA LEU A 616 -11.55 51.51 39.02
C LEU A 616 -11.47 53.04 38.85
N PRO A 617 -12.57 53.70 38.42
CA PRO A 617 -12.65 55.16 38.42
C PRO A 617 -12.69 55.69 39.86
N ASP A 618 -12.04 56.83 40.09
CA ASP A 618 -12.13 57.63 41.33
C ASP A 618 -11.88 56.84 42.64
N PHE A 619 -11.04 55.80 42.60
CA PHE A 619 -10.63 55.06 43.79
C PHE A 619 -9.53 55.80 44.56
N ALA A 620 -9.78 56.10 45.83
CA ALA A 620 -8.83 56.77 46.71
C ALA A 620 -7.91 55.76 47.41
N TYR A 621 -6.65 55.69 46.99
CA TYR A 621 -5.63 54.84 47.60
C TYR A 621 -5.16 55.48 48.92
N LYS A 622 -5.33 54.75 50.02
CA LYS A 622 -5.02 55.25 51.37
C LYS A 622 -3.54 55.17 51.67
N ASN A 623 -3.00 56.23 52.26
CA ASN A 623 -1.66 56.21 52.84
C ASN A 623 -1.66 55.45 54.18
N ARG A 624 -0.75 54.50 54.35
CA ARG A 624 -0.47 53.81 55.62
C ARG A 624 0.91 54.23 56.09
N THR A 625 1.10 54.36 57.40
CA THR A 625 2.38 54.77 58.00
C THR A 625 2.82 53.77 59.05
N ILE A 626 4.11 53.43 59.04
CA ILE A 626 4.75 52.55 60.03
C ILE A 626 5.95 53.27 60.62
N GLU A 627 6.15 53.13 61.93
CA GLU A 627 7.37 53.60 62.60
C GLU A 627 8.54 52.66 62.29
N LEU A 628 9.67 53.25 61.91
CA LEU A 628 10.91 52.55 61.62
C LEU A 628 11.87 52.68 62.81
N ASN A 629 12.44 51.57 63.24
CA ASN A 629 13.56 51.59 64.19
C ASN A 629 14.86 52.05 63.51
N SER A 630 15.91 52.31 64.30
CA SER A 630 17.20 52.80 63.81
C SER A 630 17.89 51.86 62.81
N GLU A 631 17.61 50.56 62.88
CA GLU A 631 18.11 49.55 61.95
C GLU A 631 16.94 48.80 61.30
N PHE A 632 16.68 49.10 60.03
CA PHE A 632 15.65 48.43 59.24
C PHE A 632 16.17 48.00 57.87
N ARG A 633 15.51 46.98 57.30
CA ARG A 633 15.71 46.56 55.92
C ARG A 633 14.36 46.37 55.25
N ILE A 634 14.20 46.91 54.04
CA ILE A 634 12.99 46.78 53.23
C ILE A 634 13.37 46.02 51.96
N LEU A 635 12.59 45.02 51.61
CA LEU A 635 12.66 44.34 50.32
C LEU A 635 11.33 44.54 49.61
N CYS A 636 11.39 45.15 48.43
CA CYS A 636 10.27 45.24 47.52
C CYS A 636 10.52 44.27 46.36
N TYR A 637 9.49 43.54 45.94
CA TYR A 637 9.59 42.63 44.81
C TYR A 637 8.28 42.52 44.02
N THR A 638 8.42 42.16 42.75
CA THR A 638 7.30 41.86 41.83
C THR A 638 6.88 40.39 41.93
N ASP A 639 5.70 40.07 41.42
CA ASP A 639 5.06 38.76 41.53
C ASP A 639 5.85 37.64 40.85
N GLY A 640 6.66 37.94 39.84
CA GLY A 640 7.57 36.99 39.20
C GLY A 640 8.54 36.28 40.16
N LEU A 641 8.81 36.86 41.34
CA LEU A 641 9.52 36.15 42.41
C LEU A 641 8.64 35.09 43.09
N THR A 642 7.45 35.46 43.55
CA THR A 642 6.61 34.61 44.41
C THR A 642 5.74 33.62 43.63
N GLU A 643 5.31 33.98 42.42
CA GLU A 643 4.48 33.18 41.53
C GLU A 643 5.31 32.25 40.61
N ALA A 644 6.63 32.34 40.67
CA ALA A 644 7.51 31.37 40.06
C ALA A 644 7.16 29.96 40.56
N SER A 645 6.84 29.06 39.62
CA SER A 645 6.32 27.72 39.94
C SER A 645 7.10 26.63 39.22
N ARG A 646 7.38 25.54 39.95
CA ARG A 646 7.99 24.32 39.39
C ARG A 646 6.95 23.48 38.65
N ASP A 647 5.82 23.25 39.31
CA ASP A 647 4.64 22.54 38.81
C ASP A 647 3.37 23.33 39.21
N MET A 648 2.22 22.97 38.65
CA MET A 648 0.95 23.62 38.97
C MET A 648 0.66 23.56 40.49
N GLY A 649 0.70 24.72 41.16
CA GLY A 649 0.40 24.88 42.58
C GLY A 649 1.61 24.84 43.53
N ASP A 650 2.84 24.60 43.05
CA ASP A 650 4.07 24.71 43.87
C ASP A 650 4.81 26.01 43.54
N TYR A 651 4.39 27.09 44.20
CA TYR A 651 4.91 28.45 44.03
C TYR A 651 6.15 28.69 44.91
N PHE A 652 7.02 29.63 44.51
CA PHE A 652 8.17 30.03 45.32
C PHE A 652 7.70 30.54 46.68
N GLY A 653 6.65 31.35 46.68
CA GLY A 653 5.87 31.74 47.86
C GLY A 653 6.54 32.80 48.72
N THR A 654 5.72 33.64 49.36
CA THR A 654 6.21 34.69 50.26
C THR A 654 6.91 34.10 51.50
N GLU A 655 6.55 32.89 51.95
CA GLU A 655 7.18 32.28 53.13
C GLU A 655 8.67 31.95 52.91
N ARG A 656 9.10 31.69 51.66
CA ARG A 656 10.52 31.50 51.35
C ARG A 656 11.26 32.83 51.36
N VAL A 657 10.65 33.90 50.83
CA VAL A 657 11.22 35.25 50.86
C VAL A 657 11.46 35.72 52.30
N VAL A 658 10.47 35.55 53.17
CA VAL A 658 10.59 35.87 54.61
C VAL A 658 11.74 35.09 55.25
N ARG A 659 11.81 33.77 55.02
CA ARG A 659 12.91 32.94 55.54
C ARG A 659 14.28 33.42 55.07
N LEU A 660 14.42 33.80 53.80
CA LEU A 660 15.69 34.28 53.25
C LEU A 660 16.09 35.64 53.85
N MET A 661 15.12 36.54 54.07
CA MET A 661 15.34 37.81 54.78
C MET A 661 15.80 37.58 56.23
N GLU A 662 15.23 36.60 56.94
CA GLU A 662 15.62 36.24 58.31
C GLU A 662 17.05 35.68 58.38
N HIS A 663 17.38 34.70 57.52
CA HIS A 663 18.72 34.09 57.49
C HIS A 663 19.79 35.06 57.00
N GLY A 664 19.43 35.96 56.09
CA GLY A 664 20.31 36.96 55.49
C GLY A 664 20.49 38.25 56.30
N LYS A 665 20.01 38.34 57.55
CA LYS A 665 20.02 39.57 58.37
C LYS A 665 21.38 40.26 58.46
N ASN A 666 22.48 39.50 58.39
CA ASN A 666 23.85 40.03 58.49
C ASN A 666 24.60 40.06 57.15
N ALA A 667 23.99 39.62 56.06
CA ALA A 667 24.58 39.71 54.73
C ALA A 667 24.52 41.17 54.22
N GLU A 668 25.46 41.53 53.35
CA GLU A 668 25.35 42.77 52.57
C GLU A 668 24.10 42.72 51.68
N LEU A 669 23.45 43.86 51.48
CA LEU A 669 22.17 43.96 50.77
C LEU A 669 22.21 43.36 49.35
N ASN A 670 23.22 43.71 48.54
CA ASN A 670 23.45 43.09 47.23
C ASN A 670 23.58 41.56 47.31
N SER A 671 24.39 41.05 48.25
CA SER A 671 24.57 39.60 48.46
C SER A 671 23.27 38.91 48.83
N LEU A 672 22.39 39.58 49.58
CA LEU A 672 21.06 39.07 49.91
C LEU A 672 20.18 38.97 48.66
N LEU A 673 20.10 40.02 47.84
CA LEU A 673 19.33 39.99 46.59
C LEU A 673 19.81 38.88 45.64
N ALA A 674 21.13 38.74 45.49
CA ALA A 674 21.74 37.67 44.70
C ALA A 674 21.42 36.28 45.27
N THR A 675 21.38 36.13 46.60
CA THR A 675 21.01 34.87 47.26
C THR A 675 19.55 34.52 47.01
N ILE A 676 18.64 35.49 47.14
CA ILE A 676 17.21 35.31 46.86
C ILE A 676 17.00 34.84 45.42
N TYR A 677 17.65 35.50 44.46
CA TYR A 677 17.56 35.12 43.05
C TYR A 677 18.21 33.75 42.76
N SER A 678 19.32 33.40 43.41
CA SER A 678 19.95 32.09 43.26
C SER A 678 19.05 30.97 43.79
N GLU A 679 18.40 31.17 44.93
CA GLU A 679 17.44 30.20 45.50
C GLU A 679 16.19 30.07 44.63
N LEU A 680 15.71 31.15 44.01
CA LEU A 680 14.65 31.10 43.00
C LEU A 680 15.03 30.18 41.83
N LEU A 681 16.23 30.35 41.26
CA LEU A 681 16.73 29.51 40.16
C LEU A 681 16.88 28.04 40.58
N LYS A 682 17.41 27.77 41.78
CA LYS A 682 17.49 26.40 42.34
C LYS A 682 16.10 25.80 42.53
N PHE A 683 15.13 26.58 42.99
CA PHE A 683 13.76 26.13 43.17
C PHE A 683 13.11 25.74 41.83
N MET A 684 13.28 26.53 40.77
CA MET A 684 12.71 26.21 39.46
C MET A 684 13.49 25.15 38.66
N GLY A 685 14.73 24.86 39.03
CA GLY A 685 15.59 23.94 38.29
C GLY A 685 15.97 24.50 36.92
N GLY A 686 15.85 23.70 35.86
CA GLY A 686 16.23 24.09 34.50
C GLY A 686 15.23 25.00 33.76
N GLY A 687 14.07 25.31 34.37
CA GLY A 687 12.95 25.95 33.68
C GLY A 687 12.99 27.49 33.57
N GLY A 688 13.76 28.18 34.44
CA GLY A 688 13.78 29.66 34.50
C GLY A 688 12.46 30.30 34.98
N PRO A 689 12.45 31.60 35.34
CA PRO A 689 11.22 32.33 35.65
C PRO A 689 10.27 32.37 34.46
N LYS A 690 8.96 32.48 34.73
CA LYS A 690 7.91 32.66 33.70
C LYS A 690 7.40 34.09 33.62
N ASP A 691 7.93 34.98 34.45
CA ASP A 691 7.66 36.41 34.46
C ASP A 691 8.93 37.21 34.77
N ASP A 692 8.85 38.53 34.64
CA ASP A 692 9.91 39.46 35.00
C ASP A 692 10.18 39.43 36.52
N VAL A 693 11.45 39.52 36.93
CA VAL A 693 11.83 39.48 38.36
C VAL A 693 12.57 40.76 38.73
N LEU A 694 11.90 41.61 39.50
CA LEU A 694 12.48 42.81 40.10
C LEU A 694 12.57 42.65 41.62
N LEU A 695 13.77 42.85 42.16
CA LEU A 695 14.05 42.93 43.60
C LEU A 695 14.72 44.28 43.89
N LEU A 696 14.13 45.06 44.81
CA LEU A 696 14.70 46.33 45.28
C LEU A 696 14.89 46.26 46.80
N GLY A 697 16.14 46.33 47.24
CA GLY A 697 16.52 46.36 48.64
C GLY A 697 16.78 47.78 49.13
N ILE A 698 16.38 48.07 50.36
CA ILE A 698 16.68 49.32 51.09
C ILE A 698 17.21 48.97 52.47
N GLU A 699 18.34 49.56 52.89
CA GLU A 699 18.95 49.30 54.19
C GLU A 699 19.42 50.60 54.87
N SER A 700 19.12 50.74 56.16
CA SER A 700 19.70 51.80 57.00
C SER A 700 21.18 51.51 57.28
N LYS A 701 22.06 52.48 57.01
CA LYS A 701 23.51 52.32 57.22
C LYS A 701 23.81 52.11 58.72
N ARG A 702 24.28 50.91 59.09
CA ARG A 702 24.75 50.60 60.46
C ARG A 702 25.85 51.59 60.86
N ALA A 703 25.72 52.20 62.04
CA ALA A 703 26.83 52.93 62.64
C ALA A 703 27.98 51.95 62.86
N ARG A 704 29.14 52.17 62.23
CA ARG A 704 30.36 51.41 62.55
C ARG A 704 30.66 51.65 64.04
N VAL A 705 30.52 50.62 64.86
CA VAL A 705 31.15 50.59 66.18
C VAL A 705 32.65 50.56 65.91
N SER A 706 33.33 51.62 66.31
CA SER A 706 34.79 51.67 66.36
C SER A 706 35.26 50.71 67.45
N ASP A 707 35.94 49.65 67.05
CA ASP A 707 36.87 48.93 67.92
C ASP A 707 38.26 49.59 67.86
#